data_AF-A0A956V7M6-F1
#
_entry.id   AF-A0A956V7M6-F1
#
_cell.length_a   1.000
_cell.length_b   1.000
_cell.length_c   1.000
_cell.angle_alpha   90.00
_cell.angle_beta   90.00
_cell.angle_gamma   90.00
#
_symmetry.space_group_name_H-M   'P 1'
#
loop_
_entity.id
_entity.type
_entity.pdbx_description
1 polymer ?
#
loop_
_entity_poly.entity_id
_entity_poly.type
_entity_poly.pdbx_seq_one_letter_code
_entity_poly.pdbx_strand_id
1 'polypeptide(L)'
;MTRSVYQATIEELESILSPRVVSRSLQEGLRSVGKTPQSVTYDDLEKILKSQVYRQLQVAMPVTEAKTRIGDILAKLHQLEQEAIEKTEIGKVLEQQASSLHFLKERLKPFNLYFEWSEVQKLRALVQLLDAEHEAGREASKLVNDAREQLNLVEQKLEDQLVKQGQDLSDLKAIFEKIKSLGGPKVKRFDTLINQIEQAQANRQLAQAEAERARKLALDLRKLMETSIAIEAPAVSDEVLLVSEDPKEEKPEAKVSQDSIRAKLLELDLANDRRELAQLKEQYSLLLEYQPEQTEVFNELEAQLEAKQSIAARLVEFSEALSKAQSAQRDQVYQEVQAMEQKLADLSIDTAELKQGLAVSLGMLETFLAPSRDIEHLRRLFKLALEQNQAQAKQRAAEEAAFVQAYSEQGELITSLQVNLENYASQAHLDQELAALEGWLILLKEAQEAGQIQADAAKEAKAALHKLEQTAAKSTQSFQGREQGQVKHMLAELRDLQVPEELMPEAGALRTDLEAALEAEIALGEEGIRVFANCLVALKEKVLAANKASLQVLRQEAEHLGDDGLLEQLTEAEQSLALEQPNIKALELLLSHAKDHRRKEQISDMHYLETELVKYPSAPAELLEPLQGFISQAQKDLAEGKLITDFDHAWAMLEGIRQDNERRSTSFLPRLEQALAVFDEVAKLNTEEANRAGRILNHLNDHRDTFSKTSVAMQQKLEASLEEAEGLLSQLQEQFEATKAIAGQLVSGNILDSLFGPSSVDEESFSLFLEEPEAPQAQGIDVRSEISELNDWLDSSRLEPGIKAVLVFEAGSLLAGYGEMDMHSFSNALLQLEMDFHQLGEELNLGTKHLSVVEMAMHSVISAWATKEHQVVLITDQPTLLNTLLHKLRQDLTKLNLWLRNTAQT
;
A
#
# COMPACT_ATOMS: atom_id res chain seq x y z
N MET A 1 -9.61 -36.49 -5.55
CA MET A 1 -11.00 -36.12 -5.88
C MET A 1 -11.85 -37.35 -6.23
N THR A 2 -11.94 -37.79 -7.48
CA THR A 2 -12.96 -38.78 -7.94
C THR A 2 -12.81 -40.20 -7.39
N ARG A 3 -11.57 -40.65 -7.12
CA ARG A 3 -11.29 -42.02 -6.66
C ARG A 3 -11.65 -42.26 -5.18
N SER A 4 -11.48 -41.26 -4.31
CA SER A 4 -11.76 -41.40 -2.87
C SER A 4 -13.26 -41.36 -2.58
N VAL A 5 -14.00 -40.45 -3.22
CA VAL A 5 -15.46 -40.36 -3.09
C VAL A 5 -16.13 -41.64 -3.61
N TYR A 6 -15.66 -42.18 -4.74
CA TYR A 6 -16.14 -43.46 -5.26
C TYR A 6 -15.81 -44.66 -4.34
N GLN A 7 -14.63 -44.70 -3.73
CA GLN A 7 -14.29 -45.77 -2.77
C GLN A 7 -15.13 -45.68 -1.49
N ALA A 8 -15.36 -44.48 -0.96
CA ALA A 8 -16.25 -44.27 0.18
C ALA A 8 -17.70 -44.70 -0.13
N THR A 9 -18.18 -44.50 -1.36
CA THR A 9 -19.51 -45.01 -1.77
C THR A 9 -19.59 -46.53 -1.74
N ILE A 10 -18.50 -47.23 -2.07
CA ILE A 10 -18.45 -48.69 -2.04
C ILE A 10 -18.47 -49.19 -0.59
N GLU A 11 -17.65 -48.61 0.28
CA GLU A 11 -17.54 -49.02 1.69
C GLU A 11 -18.88 -48.83 2.44
N GLU A 12 -19.54 -47.69 2.26
CA GLU A 12 -20.84 -47.42 2.89
C GLU A 12 -21.95 -48.33 2.33
N LEU A 13 -21.94 -48.65 1.04
CA LEU A 13 -22.92 -49.56 0.44
C LEU A 13 -22.66 -51.04 0.80
N GLU A 14 -21.41 -51.45 0.94
CA GLU A 14 -21.03 -52.81 1.36
C GLU A 14 -21.39 -53.10 2.82
N SER A 15 -21.60 -52.06 3.63
CA SER A 15 -22.13 -52.21 4.99
C SER A 15 -23.61 -52.62 5.04
N ILE A 16 -24.34 -52.42 3.94
CA ILE A 16 -25.80 -52.61 3.86
C ILE A 16 -26.18 -53.72 2.88
N LEU A 17 -25.42 -53.87 1.80
CA LEU A 17 -25.68 -54.80 0.71
C LEU A 17 -24.47 -55.70 0.47
N SER A 18 -24.69 -56.91 -0.04
CA SER A 18 -23.57 -57.82 -0.34
C SER A 18 -22.64 -57.23 -1.41
N PRO A 19 -21.31 -57.46 -1.35
CA PRO A 19 -20.32 -56.88 -2.29
C PRO A 19 -20.62 -57.15 -3.77
N ARG A 20 -21.22 -58.31 -4.07
CA ARG A 20 -21.66 -58.66 -5.44
C ARG A 20 -22.81 -57.80 -5.95
N VAL A 21 -23.70 -57.36 -5.06
CA VAL A 21 -24.87 -56.54 -5.39
C VAL A 21 -24.46 -55.08 -5.54
N VAL A 22 -23.57 -54.59 -4.67
CA VAL A 22 -22.99 -53.23 -4.73
C VAL A 22 -22.18 -53.04 -6.01
N SER A 23 -21.26 -53.96 -6.32
CA SER A 23 -20.46 -53.88 -7.56
C SER A 23 -21.32 -53.93 -8.82
N ARG A 24 -22.39 -54.74 -8.83
CA ARG A 24 -23.32 -54.83 -9.96
C ARG A 24 -24.15 -53.55 -10.14
N SER A 25 -24.71 -53.00 -9.06
CA SER A 25 -25.55 -51.79 -9.12
C SER A 25 -24.74 -50.54 -9.44
N LEU A 26 -23.52 -50.41 -8.91
CA LEU A 26 -22.61 -49.32 -9.28
C LEU A 26 -22.13 -49.46 -10.72
N GLN A 27 -21.76 -50.66 -11.20
CA GLN A 27 -21.38 -50.86 -12.61
C GLN A 27 -22.52 -50.55 -13.58
N GLU A 28 -23.74 -50.93 -13.23
CA GLU A 28 -24.94 -50.70 -14.04
C GLU A 28 -25.36 -49.21 -13.99
N GLY A 29 -25.15 -48.53 -12.86
CA GLY A 29 -25.28 -47.09 -12.68
C GLY A 29 -24.26 -46.29 -13.50
N LEU A 30 -22.98 -46.67 -13.43
CA LEU A 30 -21.89 -46.08 -14.21
C LEU A 30 -22.11 -46.22 -15.73
N ARG A 31 -22.63 -47.38 -16.17
CA ARG A 31 -23.02 -47.60 -17.57
C ARG A 31 -24.18 -46.70 -18.00
N SER A 32 -25.12 -46.41 -17.10
CA SER A 32 -26.26 -45.53 -17.40
C SER A 32 -25.87 -44.05 -17.52
N VAL A 33 -24.83 -43.62 -16.79
CA VAL A 33 -24.28 -42.26 -16.86
C VAL A 33 -23.16 -42.14 -17.91
N GLY A 34 -22.67 -43.26 -18.45
CA GLY A 34 -21.62 -43.30 -19.48
C GLY A 34 -20.23 -42.94 -18.97
N LYS A 35 -19.98 -43.05 -17.65
CA LYS A 35 -18.73 -42.64 -17.00
C LYS A 35 -18.01 -43.84 -16.38
N THR A 36 -16.70 -43.70 -16.17
CA THR A 36 -15.85 -44.73 -15.57
C THR A 36 -15.59 -44.42 -14.09
N PRO A 37 -15.24 -45.40 -13.24
CA PRO A 37 -14.96 -45.18 -11.81
C PRO A 37 -13.97 -44.05 -11.49
N GLN A 38 -13.10 -43.68 -12.45
CA GLN A 38 -12.08 -42.65 -12.29
C GLN A 38 -12.56 -41.25 -12.67
N SER A 39 -13.68 -41.11 -13.37
CA SER A 39 -14.19 -39.86 -13.94
C SER A 39 -15.55 -39.43 -13.38
N VAL A 40 -15.99 -40.06 -12.28
CA VAL A 40 -17.32 -39.91 -11.69
C VAL A 40 -17.29 -38.81 -10.64
N THR A 41 -18.19 -37.83 -10.76
CA THR A 41 -18.36 -36.73 -9.80
C THR A 41 -19.47 -37.04 -8.80
N TYR A 42 -19.57 -36.26 -7.72
CA TYR A 42 -20.62 -36.42 -6.71
C TYR A 42 -22.03 -36.35 -7.32
N ASP A 43 -22.31 -35.39 -8.20
CA ASP A 43 -23.58 -35.29 -8.94
C ASP A 43 -23.96 -36.56 -9.71
N ASP A 44 -22.96 -37.27 -10.24
CA ASP A 44 -23.19 -38.52 -10.95
C ASP A 44 -23.51 -39.65 -9.95
N LEU A 45 -22.80 -39.70 -8.82
CA LEU A 45 -23.02 -40.66 -7.74
C LEU A 45 -24.39 -40.45 -7.09
N GLU A 46 -24.82 -39.20 -6.92
CA GLU A 46 -26.13 -38.85 -6.40
C GLU A 46 -27.24 -39.40 -7.30
N LYS A 47 -27.09 -39.24 -8.62
CA LYS A 47 -28.04 -39.80 -9.60
C LYS A 47 -28.06 -41.32 -9.58
N ILE A 48 -26.90 -41.97 -9.43
CA ILE A 48 -26.79 -43.44 -9.36
C ILE A 48 -27.40 -43.98 -8.07
N LEU A 49 -27.12 -43.33 -6.94
CA LEU A 49 -27.64 -43.69 -5.62
C LEU A 49 -29.16 -43.54 -5.57
N LYS A 50 -29.70 -42.40 -6.02
CA LYS A 50 -31.15 -42.12 -6.04
C LYS A 50 -31.95 -42.99 -7.01
N SER A 51 -31.31 -43.58 -8.02
CA SER A 51 -31.99 -44.38 -9.05
C SER A 51 -31.77 -45.89 -8.90
N GLN A 52 -30.58 -46.37 -9.21
CA GLN A 52 -30.29 -47.80 -9.30
C GLN A 52 -30.10 -48.43 -7.91
N VAL A 53 -29.38 -47.75 -7.02
CA VAL A 53 -29.12 -48.27 -5.68
C VAL A 53 -30.38 -48.17 -4.82
N TYR A 54 -31.17 -47.10 -4.97
CA TYR A 54 -32.48 -46.97 -4.32
C TYR A 54 -33.44 -48.10 -4.69
N ARG A 55 -33.53 -48.48 -5.97
CA ARG A 55 -34.35 -49.62 -6.40
C ARG A 55 -33.91 -50.94 -5.75
N GLN A 56 -32.62 -51.13 -5.51
CA GLN A 56 -32.12 -52.34 -4.87
C GLN A 56 -32.27 -52.32 -3.34
N LEU A 57 -32.13 -51.16 -2.70
CA LEU A 57 -32.40 -50.97 -1.28
C LEU A 57 -33.89 -51.21 -0.95
N GLN A 58 -34.81 -50.80 -1.83
CA GLN A 58 -36.25 -51.08 -1.69
C GLN A 58 -36.59 -52.59 -1.68
N VAL A 59 -35.74 -53.44 -2.27
CA VAL A 59 -35.93 -54.90 -2.25
C VAL A 59 -35.44 -55.50 -0.93
N ALA A 60 -34.50 -54.84 -0.26
CA ALA A 60 -33.92 -55.30 1.00
C ALA A 60 -34.61 -54.74 2.25
N MET A 61 -35.26 -53.56 2.16
CA MET A 61 -35.82 -52.85 3.32
C MET A 61 -37.03 -51.95 2.97
N PRO A 62 -37.80 -51.47 3.98
CA PRO A 62 -38.93 -50.56 3.80
C PRO A 62 -38.55 -49.23 3.11
N VAL A 63 -39.50 -48.66 2.36
CA VAL A 63 -39.27 -47.48 1.49
C VAL A 63 -38.82 -46.23 2.25
N THR A 64 -39.29 -46.05 3.49
CA THR A 64 -38.92 -44.93 4.37
C THR A 64 -37.48 -45.06 4.84
N GLU A 65 -37.05 -46.25 5.27
CA GLU A 65 -35.67 -46.54 5.70
C GLU A 65 -34.68 -46.49 4.54
N ALA A 66 -35.07 -46.94 3.35
CA ALA A 66 -34.22 -46.85 2.16
C ALA A 66 -33.95 -45.39 1.75
N LYS A 67 -34.91 -44.49 1.98
CA LYS A 67 -34.78 -43.06 1.66
C LYS A 67 -33.87 -42.33 2.65
N THR A 68 -34.02 -42.58 3.94
CA THR A 68 -33.18 -41.97 4.98
C THR A 68 -31.73 -42.40 4.83
N ARG A 69 -31.46 -43.69 4.58
CA ARG A 69 -30.10 -44.21 4.40
C ARG A 69 -29.37 -43.63 3.19
N ILE A 70 -30.06 -43.43 2.07
CA ILE A 70 -29.45 -42.75 0.91
C ILE A 70 -29.18 -41.28 1.23
N GLY A 71 -30.07 -40.63 1.99
CA GLY A 71 -29.83 -39.28 2.52
C GLY A 71 -28.56 -39.21 3.37
N ASP A 72 -28.40 -40.15 4.31
CA ASP A 72 -27.23 -40.22 5.19
C ASP A 72 -25.92 -40.46 4.41
N ILE A 73 -25.95 -41.35 3.42
CA ILE A 73 -24.78 -41.64 2.55
C ILE A 73 -24.44 -40.42 1.70
N LEU A 74 -25.43 -39.72 1.14
CA LEU A 74 -25.19 -38.49 0.36
C LEU A 74 -24.64 -37.36 1.23
N ALA A 75 -25.16 -37.18 2.44
CA ALA A 75 -24.65 -36.17 3.38
C ALA A 75 -23.17 -36.41 3.73
N LYS A 76 -22.78 -37.66 4.02
CA LYS A 76 -21.38 -38.04 4.27
C LYS A 76 -20.49 -37.83 3.04
N LEU A 77 -20.96 -38.18 1.85
CA LEU A 77 -20.20 -38.01 0.61
C LEU A 77 -20.02 -36.54 0.24
N HIS A 78 -21.03 -35.70 0.51
CA HIS A 78 -20.95 -34.25 0.33
C HIS A 78 -19.93 -33.63 1.29
N GLN A 79 -19.94 -34.06 2.55
CA GLN A 79 -18.95 -33.63 3.54
C GLN A 79 -17.52 -34.02 3.13
N LEU A 80 -17.32 -35.25 2.65
CA LEU A 80 -16.02 -35.71 2.13
C LEU A 80 -15.57 -34.99 0.85
N GLU A 81 -16.52 -34.57 0.00
CA GLU A 81 -16.24 -33.77 -1.19
C GLU A 81 -15.84 -32.34 -0.80
N GLN A 82 -16.56 -31.71 0.12
CA GLN A 82 -16.22 -30.39 0.68
C GLN A 82 -14.83 -30.40 1.33
N GLU A 83 -14.56 -31.39 2.20
CA GLU A 83 -13.24 -31.55 2.82
C GLU A 83 -12.12 -31.79 1.79
N ALA A 84 -12.41 -32.45 0.66
CA ALA A 84 -11.44 -32.69 -0.41
C ALA A 84 -11.19 -31.44 -1.27
N ILE A 85 -12.25 -30.66 -1.55
CA ILE A 85 -12.17 -29.37 -2.25
C ILE A 85 -11.37 -28.38 -1.40
N GLU A 86 -11.70 -28.23 -0.13
CA GLU A 86 -10.97 -27.37 0.82
C GLU A 86 -9.48 -27.74 0.88
N LYS A 87 -9.13 -29.03 1.03
CA LYS A 87 -7.73 -29.48 1.03
C LYS A 87 -6.98 -29.16 -0.27
N THR A 88 -7.68 -29.14 -1.41
CA THR A 88 -7.06 -28.87 -2.72
C THR A 88 -6.94 -27.37 -2.98
N GLU A 89 -7.89 -26.57 -2.48
CA GLU A 89 -7.81 -25.12 -2.50
C GLU A 89 -6.71 -24.61 -1.57
N ILE A 90 -6.65 -25.09 -0.33
CA ILE A 90 -5.57 -24.79 0.63
C ILE A 90 -4.21 -25.21 0.03
N GLY A 91 -4.12 -26.37 -0.62
CA GLY A 91 -2.91 -26.81 -1.31
C GLY A 91 -2.44 -25.84 -2.40
N LYS A 92 -3.36 -25.34 -3.24
CA LYS A 92 -3.04 -24.34 -4.28
C LYS A 92 -2.62 -23.00 -3.68
N VAL A 93 -3.26 -22.56 -2.61
CA VAL A 93 -2.92 -21.30 -1.95
C VAL A 93 -1.52 -21.38 -1.33
N LEU A 94 -1.19 -22.50 -0.69
CA LEU A 94 0.15 -22.74 -0.15
C LEU A 94 1.22 -22.82 -1.26
N GLU A 95 0.91 -23.39 -2.43
CA GLU A 95 1.81 -23.38 -3.60
C GLU A 95 2.04 -21.95 -4.15
N GLN A 96 0.99 -21.12 -4.19
CA GLN A 96 1.10 -19.70 -4.56
C GLN A 96 1.90 -18.91 -3.54
N GLN A 97 1.73 -19.19 -2.24
CA GLN A 97 2.52 -18.62 -1.16
C GLN A 97 3.99 -19.02 -1.30
N ALA A 98 4.30 -20.29 -1.56
CA ALA A 98 5.67 -20.77 -1.80
C ALA A 98 6.33 -20.06 -3.00
N SER A 99 5.59 -19.89 -4.09
CA SER A 99 6.07 -19.19 -5.30
C SER A 99 6.34 -17.72 -5.01
N SER A 100 5.45 -17.07 -4.26
CA SER A 100 5.59 -15.66 -3.85
C SER A 100 6.78 -15.46 -2.91
N LEU A 101 6.97 -16.39 -1.98
CA LEU A 101 8.08 -16.39 -1.03
C LEU A 101 9.42 -16.58 -1.76
N HIS A 102 9.48 -17.49 -2.74
CA HIS A 102 10.65 -17.65 -3.59
C HIS A 102 10.98 -16.35 -4.34
N PHE A 103 9.97 -15.72 -4.96
CA PHE A 103 10.12 -14.44 -5.65
C PHE A 103 10.66 -13.34 -4.71
N LEU A 104 10.08 -13.21 -3.51
CA LEU A 104 10.53 -12.24 -2.50
C LEU A 104 11.98 -12.49 -2.07
N LYS A 105 12.36 -13.75 -1.84
CA LYS A 105 13.75 -14.11 -1.48
C LYS A 105 14.74 -13.80 -2.59
N GLU A 106 14.39 -14.04 -3.85
CA GLU A 106 15.26 -13.71 -4.98
C GLU A 106 15.44 -12.19 -5.12
N ARG A 107 14.35 -11.44 -4.98
CA ARG A 107 14.36 -9.97 -5.04
C ARG A 107 15.04 -9.32 -3.84
N LEU A 108 15.08 -9.98 -2.68
CA LEU A 108 15.82 -9.51 -1.50
C LEU A 108 17.35 -9.59 -1.68
N LYS A 109 17.87 -10.53 -2.49
CA LYS A 109 19.33 -10.81 -2.58
C LYS A 109 20.20 -9.58 -2.90
N PRO A 110 19.85 -8.71 -3.88
CA PRO A 110 20.65 -7.52 -4.19
C PRO A 110 20.71 -6.52 -3.03
N PHE A 111 19.67 -6.47 -2.20
CA PHE A 111 19.57 -5.53 -1.07
C PHE A 111 20.35 -5.95 0.17
N ASN A 112 21.00 -7.12 0.17
CA ASN A 112 21.86 -7.54 1.27
C ASN A 112 23.06 -6.61 1.50
N LEU A 113 23.46 -5.85 0.47
CA LEU A 113 24.47 -4.81 0.57
C LEU A 113 24.02 -3.60 1.40
N TYR A 114 22.70 -3.40 1.54
CA TYR A 114 22.08 -2.24 2.21
C TYR A 114 21.42 -2.64 3.54
N PHE A 115 22.13 -3.44 4.34
CA PHE A 115 21.66 -3.90 5.65
C PHE A 115 21.36 -2.74 6.62
N GLU A 116 21.96 -1.58 6.44
CA GLU A 116 21.74 -0.42 7.31
C GLU A 116 20.35 0.22 7.12
N TRP A 117 19.60 -0.17 6.08
CA TRP A 117 18.26 0.38 5.82
C TRP A 117 17.20 -0.33 6.64
N SER A 118 16.40 0.46 7.38
CA SER A 118 15.28 -0.03 8.18
C SER A 118 14.23 -0.75 7.34
N GLU A 119 14.01 -0.32 6.10
CA GLU A 119 13.04 -0.91 5.18
C GLU A 119 13.45 -2.32 4.74
N VAL A 120 14.75 -2.56 4.59
CA VAL A 120 15.31 -3.89 4.28
C VAL A 120 15.20 -4.80 5.51
N GLN A 121 15.39 -4.28 6.72
CA GLN A 121 15.16 -5.04 7.96
C GLN A 121 13.69 -5.44 8.10
N LYS A 122 12.76 -4.52 7.85
CA LYS A 122 11.32 -4.81 7.86
C LYS A 122 10.98 -5.90 6.84
N LEU A 123 11.49 -5.80 5.61
CA LEU A 123 11.28 -6.82 4.58
C LEU A 123 11.85 -8.17 5.00
N ARG A 124 13.04 -8.20 5.61
CA ARG A 124 13.65 -9.44 6.11
C ARG A 124 12.82 -10.08 7.23
N ALA A 125 12.38 -9.29 8.20
CA ALA A 125 11.52 -9.78 9.28
C ALA A 125 10.20 -10.35 8.74
N LEU A 126 9.58 -9.67 7.76
CA LEU A 126 8.38 -10.16 7.08
C LEU A 126 8.62 -11.46 6.32
N VAL A 127 9.72 -11.58 5.57
CA VAL A 127 10.08 -12.80 4.83
C VAL A 127 10.37 -13.96 5.78
N GLN A 128 11.05 -13.71 6.91
CA GLN A 128 11.32 -14.72 7.94
C GLN A 128 10.02 -15.20 8.62
N LEU A 129 9.10 -14.28 8.92
CA LEU A 129 7.80 -14.62 9.48
C LEU A 129 6.95 -15.42 8.49
N LEU A 130 6.94 -15.01 7.22
CA LEU A 130 6.25 -15.70 6.14
C LEU A 130 6.83 -17.11 5.90
N ASP A 131 8.15 -17.27 6.01
CA ASP A 131 8.84 -18.57 6.01
C ASP A 131 8.33 -19.47 7.13
N ALA A 132 8.30 -18.96 8.37
CA ALA A 132 7.83 -19.72 9.53
C ALA A 132 6.35 -20.13 9.42
N GLU A 133 5.49 -19.23 8.93
CA GLU A 133 4.07 -19.53 8.69
C GLU A 133 3.89 -20.56 7.57
N HIS A 134 4.68 -20.46 6.49
CA HIS A 134 4.67 -21.45 5.40
C HIS A 134 5.16 -22.83 5.87
N GLU A 135 6.25 -22.90 6.63
CA GLU A 135 6.74 -24.15 7.24
C GLU A 135 5.73 -24.76 8.20
N ALA A 136 4.94 -23.94 8.90
CA ALA A 136 3.84 -24.38 9.73
C ALA A 136 2.58 -24.80 8.94
N GLY A 137 2.59 -24.69 7.61
CA GLY A 137 1.45 -25.03 6.74
C GLY A 137 0.27 -24.08 6.88
N ARG A 138 0.49 -22.86 7.37
CA ARG A 138 -0.56 -21.84 7.56
C ARG A 138 -0.56 -20.86 6.39
N GLU A 139 -1.77 -20.54 5.93
CA GLU A 139 -1.97 -19.52 4.91
C GLU A 139 -1.74 -18.13 5.50
N ALA A 140 -0.92 -17.33 4.83
CA ALA A 140 -0.53 -15.99 5.29
C ALA A 140 -0.62 -14.96 4.16
N SER A 141 -1.78 -14.88 3.48
CA SER A 141 -1.99 -14.00 2.31
C SER A 141 -1.78 -12.51 2.61
N LYS A 142 -2.21 -12.01 3.77
CA LYS A 142 -1.93 -10.64 4.24
C LYS A 142 -0.42 -10.37 4.34
N LEU A 143 0.33 -11.27 4.98
CA LEU A 143 1.79 -11.17 5.11
C LEU A 143 2.52 -11.17 3.76
N VAL A 144 2.03 -11.92 2.77
CA VAL A 144 2.59 -11.90 1.41
C VAL A 144 2.40 -10.52 0.78
N ASN A 145 1.24 -9.90 0.95
CA ASN A 145 0.97 -8.56 0.41
C ASN A 145 1.84 -7.50 1.11
N ASP A 146 1.90 -7.53 2.44
CA ASP A 146 2.74 -6.62 3.23
C ASP A 146 4.22 -6.72 2.80
N ALA A 147 4.73 -7.93 2.58
CA ALA A 147 6.09 -8.15 2.12
C ALA A 147 6.33 -7.65 0.67
N ARG A 148 5.34 -7.76 -0.21
CA ARG A 148 5.42 -7.23 -1.58
C ARG A 148 5.39 -5.70 -1.60
N GLU A 149 4.52 -5.09 -0.82
CA GLU A 149 4.46 -3.63 -0.67
C GLU A 149 5.78 -3.10 -0.09
N GLN A 150 6.31 -3.77 0.92
CA GLN A 150 7.61 -3.42 1.50
C GLN A 150 8.76 -3.59 0.51
N LEU A 151 8.74 -4.62 -0.35
CA LEU A 151 9.71 -4.77 -1.43
C LEU A 151 9.63 -3.59 -2.42
N ASN A 152 8.44 -3.18 -2.82
CA ASN A 152 8.26 -2.02 -3.69
C ASN A 152 8.82 -0.74 -3.06
N LEU A 153 8.64 -0.54 -1.75
CA LEU A 153 9.21 0.60 -1.03
C LEU A 153 10.75 0.58 -1.02
N VAL A 154 11.35 -0.60 -0.84
CA VAL A 154 12.82 -0.77 -0.89
C VAL A 154 13.35 -0.52 -2.30
N GLU A 155 12.65 -1.00 -3.34
CA GLU A 155 12.98 -0.73 -4.75
C GLU A 155 12.88 0.77 -5.05
N GLN A 156 11.79 1.44 -4.64
CA GLN A 156 11.63 2.90 -4.78
C GLN A 156 12.74 3.69 -4.07
N LYS A 157 13.10 3.29 -2.85
CA LYS A 157 14.19 3.92 -2.10
C LYS A 157 15.53 3.78 -2.80
N LEU A 158 15.81 2.62 -3.42
CA LEU A 158 17.00 2.45 -4.25
C LEU A 158 17.02 3.43 -5.42
N GLU A 159 15.89 3.57 -6.13
CA GLU A 159 15.77 4.52 -7.24
C GLU A 159 16.02 5.96 -6.76
N ASP A 160 15.41 6.36 -5.65
CA ASP A 160 15.63 7.70 -5.09
C ASP A 160 17.09 7.98 -4.77
N GLN A 161 17.78 7.01 -4.17
CA GLN A 161 19.19 7.13 -3.82
C GLN A 161 20.09 7.13 -5.07
N LEU A 162 19.71 6.42 -6.13
CA LEU A 162 20.41 6.48 -7.42
C LEU A 162 20.22 7.84 -8.10
N VAL A 163 19.05 8.47 -7.99
CA VAL A 163 18.83 9.83 -8.50
C VAL A 163 19.66 10.85 -7.72
N LYS A 164 19.70 10.74 -6.39
CA LYS A 164 20.58 11.56 -5.53
C LYS A 164 22.06 11.38 -5.90
N GLN A 165 22.50 10.13 -6.06
CA GLN A 165 23.87 9.82 -6.47
C GLN A 165 24.20 10.37 -7.87
N GLY A 166 23.24 10.35 -8.81
CA GLY A 166 23.38 10.97 -10.12
C GLY A 166 23.58 12.49 -10.04
N GLN A 167 22.80 13.16 -9.19
CA GLN A 167 22.96 14.58 -8.91
C GLN A 167 24.33 14.90 -8.30
N ASP A 168 24.73 14.12 -7.28
CA ASP A 168 26.04 14.25 -6.64
C ASP A 168 27.19 14.05 -7.64
N LEU A 169 27.07 13.06 -8.52
CA LEU A 169 28.07 12.79 -9.56
C LEU A 169 28.19 13.98 -10.52
N SER A 170 27.07 14.57 -10.95
CA SER A 170 27.07 15.79 -11.78
C SER A 170 27.79 16.95 -11.10
N ASP A 171 27.50 17.19 -9.81
CA ASP A 171 28.16 18.21 -9.00
C ASP A 171 29.66 17.96 -8.85
N LEU A 172 30.06 16.71 -8.59
CA LEU A 172 31.47 16.32 -8.45
C LEU A 172 32.23 16.47 -9.78
N LYS A 173 31.63 16.12 -10.92
CA LYS A 173 32.19 16.34 -12.26
C LYS A 173 32.38 17.84 -12.54
N ALA A 174 31.41 18.67 -12.18
CA ALA A 174 31.53 20.12 -12.33
C ALA A 174 32.66 20.71 -11.47
N ILE A 175 32.85 20.20 -10.25
CA ILE A 175 33.98 20.60 -9.39
C ILE A 175 35.31 20.10 -9.97
N PHE A 176 35.35 18.90 -10.53
CA PHE A 176 36.54 18.35 -11.16
C PHE A 176 37.03 19.21 -12.32
N GLU A 177 36.15 19.62 -13.23
CA GLU A 177 36.54 20.46 -14.38
C GLU A 177 37.17 21.79 -13.95
N LYS A 178 36.72 22.38 -12.83
CA LYS A 178 37.33 23.60 -12.27
C LYS A 178 38.72 23.36 -11.67
N ILE A 179 38.96 22.19 -11.11
CA ILE A 179 40.16 21.84 -10.33
C ILE A 179 41.22 21.10 -11.17
N LYS A 180 40.83 20.56 -12.33
CA LYS A 180 41.67 19.77 -13.24
C LYS A 180 43.00 20.46 -13.60
N SER A 181 43.01 21.79 -13.65
CA SER A 181 44.17 22.64 -13.93
C SER A 181 45.26 22.59 -12.84
N LEU A 182 44.91 22.30 -11.58
CA LEU A 182 45.88 22.21 -10.47
C LEU A 182 46.80 20.99 -10.58
N GLY A 183 46.33 19.91 -11.22
CA GLY A 183 47.07 18.66 -11.40
C GLY A 183 47.48 17.95 -10.09
N GLY A 184 48.19 16.83 -10.22
CA GLY A 184 48.83 16.13 -9.10
C GLY A 184 48.13 14.86 -8.57
N PRO A 185 48.70 14.19 -7.55
CA PRO A 185 48.25 12.88 -7.08
C PRO A 185 46.85 12.88 -6.46
N LYS A 186 46.46 13.97 -5.78
CA LYS A 186 45.12 14.12 -5.18
C LYS A 186 44.04 14.25 -6.26
N VAL A 187 44.29 15.03 -7.32
CA VAL A 187 43.37 15.16 -8.47
C VAL A 187 43.18 13.84 -9.21
N LYS A 188 44.25 13.04 -9.40
CA LYS A 188 44.14 11.68 -9.96
C LYS A 188 43.31 10.74 -9.11
N ARG A 189 43.43 10.81 -7.77
CA ARG A 189 42.60 10.03 -6.85
C ARG A 189 41.13 10.46 -6.93
N PHE A 190 40.87 11.76 -7.07
CA PHE A 190 39.53 12.29 -7.24
C PHE A 190 38.88 11.80 -8.55
N ASP A 191 39.62 11.85 -9.66
CA ASP A 191 39.21 11.28 -10.95
C ASP A 191 38.93 9.77 -10.86
N THR A 192 39.78 9.02 -10.14
CA THR A 192 39.55 7.59 -9.90
C THR A 192 38.25 7.34 -9.12
N LEU A 193 37.96 8.15 -8.10
CA LEU A 193 36.72 8.04 -7.33
C LEU A 193 35.49 8.40 -8.16
N ILE A 194 35.57 9.43 -9.01
CA ILE A 194 34.47 9.79 -9.94
C ILE A 194 34.18 8.62 -10.88
N ASN A 195 35.20 8.03 -11.49
CA ASN A 195 35.04 6.87 -12.38
C ASN A 195 34.45 5.65 -11.64
N GLN A 196 34.81 5.44 -10.36
CA GLN A 196 34.22 4.37 -9.55
C GLN A 196 32.74 4.61 -9.24
N ILE A 197 32.36 5.85 -8.91
CA ILE A 197 30.96 6.22 -8.68
C ILE A 197 30.16 6.11 -10.00
N GLU A 198 30.74 6.50 -11.13
CA GLU A 198 30.12 6.38 -12.46
C GLU A 198 29.89 4.92 -12.87
N GLN A 199 30.86 4.04 -12.63
CA GLN A 199 30.70 2.60 -12.83
C GLN A 199 29.63 2.01 -11.90
N ALA A 200 29.58 2.44 -10.64
CA ALA A 200 28.54 2.01 -9.70
C ALA A 200 27.15 2.48 -10.16
N GLN A 201 27.02 3.73 -10.61
CA GLN A 201 25.78 4.28 -11.18
C GLN A 201 25.32 3.49 -12.41
N ALA A 202 26.23 3.16 -13.33
CA ALA A 202 25.92 2.35 -14.51
C ALA A 202 25.44 0.94 -14.15
N ASN A 203 25.99 0.36 -13.08
CA ASN A 203 25.57 -0.93 -12.54
C ASN A 203 24.33 -0.85 -11.61
N ARG A 204 23.73 0.34 -11.45
CA ARG A 204 22.62 0.63 -10.51
C ARG A 204 22.92 0.24 -9.06
N GLN A 205 24.14 0.52 -8.63
CA GLN A 205 24.64 0.30 -7.27
C GLN A 205 24.98 1.63 -6.59
N LEU A 206 24.79 1.68 -5.28
CA LEU A 206 25.13 2.85 -4.49
C LEU A 206 26.60 2.79 -4.04
N ALA A 207 27.33 3.88 -4.24
CA ALA A 207 28.72 4.06 -3.87
C ALA A 207 28.84 5.15 -2.78
N GLN A 208 28.13 4.96 -1.66
CA GLN A 208 28.00 5.98 -0.61
C GLN A 208 29.36 6.36 0.00
N ALA A 209 30.20 5.36 0.31
CA ALA A 209 31.53 5.59 0.89
C ALA A 209 32.47 6.30 -0.08
N GLU A 210 32.43 5.95 -1.37
CA GLU A 210 33.20 6.61 -2.42
C GLU A 210 32.73 8.04 -2.64
N ALA A 211 31.42 8.30 -2.65
CA ALA A 211 30.83 9.62 -2.78
C ALA A 211 31.24 10.54 -1.61
N GLU A 212 31.20 10.07 -0.37
CA GLU A 212 31.68 10.84 0.79
C GLU A 212 33.18 11.14 0.71
N ARG A 213 34.00 10.16 0.34
CA ARG A 213 35.45 10.37 0.14
C ARG A 213 35.71 11.37 -0.98
N ALA A 214 34.97 11.28 -2.08
CA ALA A 214 35.07 12.20 -3.21
C ALA A 214 34.68 13.62 -2.79
N ARG A 215 33.62 13.81 -2.00
CA ARG A 215 33.21 15.12 -1.47
C ARG A 215 34.26 15.73 -0.55
N LYS A 216 34.80 14.96 0.41
CA LYS A 216 35.86 15.41 1.32
C LYS A 216 37.11 15.84 0.53
N LEU A 217 37.49 15.04 -0.45
CA LEU A 217 38.64 15.31 -1.31
C LEU A 217 38.39 16.54 -2.23
N ALA A 218 37.17 16.72 -2.73
CA ALA A 218 36.76 17.89 -3.51
C ALA A 218 36.83 19.18 -2.68
N LEU A 219 36.38 19.15 -1.42
CA LEU A 219 36.52 20.27 -0.48
C LEU A 219 38.00 20.59 -0.22
N ASP A 220 38.82 19.60 0.08
CA ASP A 220 40.26 19.78 0.31
C ASP A 220 40.95 20.40 -0.92
N LEU A 221 40.61 19.94 -2.13
CA LEU A 221 41.17 20.48 -3.37
C LEU A 221 40.70 21.90 -3.64
N ARG A 222 39.43 22.23 -3.34
CA ARG A 222 38.91 23.59 -3.49
C ARG A 222 39.57 24.55 -2.51
N LYS A 223 39.79 24.12 -1.27
CA LYS A 223 40.57 24.88 -0.27
C LYS A 223 42.02 25.09 -0.75
N LEU A 224 42.64 24.07 -1.33
CA LEU A 224 43.98 24.18 -1.93
C LEU A 224 44.03 25.13 -3.13
N MET A 225 42.99 25.17 -3.96
CA MET A 225 42.87 26.10 -5.08
C MET A 225 42.82 27.55 -4.59
N GLU A 226 41.89 27.86 -3.67
CA GLU A 226 41.72 29.22 -3.11
C GLU A 226 42.97 29.69 -2.34
N THR A 227 43.68 28.76 -1.69
CA THR A 227 44.95 29.08 -0.99
C THR A 227 46.16 29.20 -1.93
N SER A 228 46.19 28.49 -3.07
CA SER A 228 47.27 28.60 -4.07
C SER A 228 47.17 29.90 -4.87
N ILE A 229 45.96 30.34 -5.20
CA ILE A 229 45.69 31.66 -5.81
C ILE A 229 46.23 32.80 -4.91
N ALA A 230 46.29 32.59 -3.59
CA ALA A 230 46.84 33.55 -2.64
C ALA A 230 48.38 33.67 -2.66
N ILE A 231 49.09 32.64 -3.14
CA ILE A 231 50.57 32.59 -3.17
C ILE A 231 51.11 33.19 -4.48
N GLU A 232 50.35 33.14 -5.58
CA GLU A 232 50.72 33.70 -6.89
C GLU A 232 50.48 35.22 -7.03
N ALA A 233 49.89 35.89 -6.04
CA ALA A 233 49.82 37.36 -6.02
C ALA A 233 51.21 37.96 -5.72
N PRO A 234 51.82 38.76 -6.62
CA PRO A 234 53.19 39.23 -6.42
C PRO A 234 53.25 40.18 -5.23
N ALA A 235 54.02 39.79 -4.21
CA ALA A 235 54.52 40.68 -3.18
C ALA A 235 55.56 41.61 -3.84
N VAL A 236 55.12 42.73 -4.41
CA VAL A 236 56.04 43.80 -4.79
C VAL A 236 56.61 44.36 -3.49
N SER A 237 57.85 43.99 -3.24
CA SER A 237 58.67 44.52 -2.16
C SER A 237 58.96 45.98 -2.48
N ASP A 238 58.65 46.88 -1.54
CA ASP A 238 59.24 48.21 -1.49
C ASP A 238 60.77 48.06 -1.49
N GLU A 239 61.44 48.49 -2.57
CA GLU A 239 62.65 49.33 -2.53
C GLU A 239 63.23 49.55 -3.96
N VAL A 240 63.12 50.81 -4.41
CA VAL A 240 64.19 51.62 -5.03
C VAL A 240 64.36 51.66 -6.58
N LEU A 241 64.27 52.93 -7.07
CA LEU A 241 65.04 53.62 -8.14
C LEU A 241 64.40 53.95 -9.53
N LEU A 242 63.91 55.21 -9.61
CA LEU A 242 64.04 56.26 -10.66
C LEU A 242 63.51 56.09 -12.11
N VAL A 243 62.56 57.01 -12.40
CA VAL A 243 62.40 57.89 -13.59
C VAL A 243 62.12 57.25 -14.95
N SER A 244 60.86 57.38 -15.39
CA SER A 244 60.50 58.07 -16.65
C SER A 244 58.98 58.21 -16.76
N GLU A 245 58.54 59.42 -17.14
CA GLU A 245 57.17 59.85 -17.37
C GLU A 245 56.56 59.18 -18.62
N ASP A 246 55.36 58.61 -18.49
CA ASP A 246 54.29 58.60 -19.51
C ASP A 246 53.00 57.98 -18.91
N PRO A 247 51.81 58.58 -19.07
CA PRO A 247 50.57 58.06 -18.51
C PRO A 247 49.96 57.03 -19.48
N LYS A 248 50.06 55.74 -19.14
CA LYS A 248 49.21 54.71 -19.72
C LYS A 248 48.11 54.36 -18.73
N GLU A 249 46.88 54.37 -19.23
CA GLU A 249 45.67 53.95 -18.55
C GLU A 249 45.86 52.56 -17.90
N GLU A 250 45.94 52.54 -16.57
CA GLU A 250 45.84 51.31 -15.79
C GLU A 250 44.38 50.85 -15.78
N LYS A 251 44.13 49.69 -16.40
CA LYS A 251 42.97 48.87 -16.05
C LYS A 251 43.15 48.45 -14.59
N PRO A 252 42.11 48.53 -13.73
CA PRO A 252 42.21 48.07 -12.35
C PRO A 252 42.24 46.54 -12.35
N GLU A 253 43.42 45.94 -12.28
CA GLU A 253 43.55 44.52 -11.90
C GLU A 253 43.18 44.38 -10.42
N ALA A 254 42.05 43.73 -10.17
CA ALA A 254 41.51 43.52 -8.83
C ALA A 254 42.47 42.67 -7.99
N LYS A 255 43.18 43.30 -7.05
CA LYS A 255 43.88 42.60 -5.96
C LYS A 255 42.86 41.83 -5.13
N VAL A 256 42.82 40.50 -5.27
CA VAL A 256 42.06 39.61 -4.38
C VAL A 256 42.63 39.77 -2.97
N SER A 257 41.85 40.38 -2.06
CA SER A 257 42.29 40.62 -0.67
C SER A 257 42.28 39.31 0.14
N GLN A 258 43.20 39.15 1.08
CA GLN A 258 43.24 37.97 1.97
C GLN A 258 41.93 37.76 2.75
N ASP A 259 41.19 38.84 3.01
CA ASP A 259 39.87 38.79 3.66
C ASP A 259 38.79 38.17 2.76
N SER A 260 38.87 38.38 1.44
CA SER A 260 37.94 37.74 0.49
C SER A 260 38.15 36.22 0.39
N ILE A 261 39.41 35.76 0.49
CA ILE A 261 39.75 34.33 0.50
C ILE A 261 39.28 33.67 1.80
N ARG A 262 39.48 34.34 2.95
CA ARG A 262 38.96 33.86 4.25
C ARG A 262 37.42 33.78 4.27
N ALA A 263 36.73 34.76 3.69
CA ALA A 263 35.28 34.74 3.57
C ALA A 263 34.80 33.55 2.72
N LYS A 264 35.43 33.28 1.57
CA LYS A 264 35.11 32.12 0.73
C LYS A 264 35.38 30.78 1.42
N LEU A 265 36.47 30.66 2.17
CA LEU A 265 36.77 29.45 2.93
C LEU A 265 35.72 29.20 4.02
N LEU A 266 35.29 30.25 4.73
CA LEU A 266 34.21 30.15 5.71
C LEU A 266 32.87 29.74 5.06
N GLU A 267 32.55 30.27 3.88
CA GLU A 267 31.35 29.85 3.13
C GLU A 267 31.39 28.37 2.74
N LEU A 268 32.56 27.85 2.38
CA LEU A 268 32.73 26.42 2.08
C LEU A 268 32.56 25.55 3.33
N ASP A 269 33.09 25.98 4.46
CA ASP A 269 32.94 25.27 5.73
C ASP A 269 31.48 25.28 6.19
N LEU A 270 30.78 26.42 6.11
CA LEU A 270 29.36 26.52 6.43
C LEU A 270 28.48 25.68 5.50
N ALA A 271 28.81 25.63 4.20
CA ALA A 271 28.10 24.78 3.25
C ALA A 271 28.30 23.28 3.55
N ASN A 272 29.48 22.90 4.05
CA ASN A 272 29.74 21.54 4.52
C ASN A 272 28.95 21.23 5.80
N ASP A 273 29.01 22.11 6.81
CA ASP A 273 28.28 21.94 8.07
C ASP A 273 26.76 21.80 7.82
N ARG A 274 26.18 22.57 6.89
CA ARG A 274 24.76 22.45 6.47
C ARG A 274 24.43 21.08 5.88
N ARG A 275 25.32 20.54 5.05
CA ARG A 275 25.13 19.23 4.42
C ARG A 275 25.25 18.10 5.44
N GLU A 276 26.25 18.16 6.31
CA GLU A 276 26.43 17.18 7.39
C GLU A 276 25.25 17.18 8.36
N LEU A 277 24.72 18.35 8.71
CA LEU A 277 23.51 18.47 9.52
C LEU A 277 22.30 17.85 8.81
N ALA A 278 22.10 18.15 7.52
CA ALA A 278 21.01 17.57 6.74
C ALA A 278 21.11 16.04 6.64
N GLN A 279 22.32 15.49 6.49
CA GLN A 279 22.57 14.04 6.49
C GLN A 279 22.25 13.41 7.84
N LEU A 280 22.68 14.03 8.94
CA LEU A 280 22.34 13.56 10.29
C LEU A 280 20.82 13.60 10.52
N LYS A 281 20.13 14.64 10.07
CA LYS A 281 18.67 14.76 10.16
C LYS A 281 17.96 13.64 9.38
N GLU A 282 18.45 13.28 8.19
CA GLU A 282 17.91 12.17 7.39
C GLU A 282 18.17 10.81 8.06
N GLN A 283 19.41 10.57 8.52
CA GLN A 283 19.81 9.31 9.17
C GLN A 283 19.05 9.04 10.47
N TYR A 284 18.85 10.06 11.30
CA TYR A 284 18.18 9.94 12.60
C TYR A 284 16.71 10.35 12.57
N SER A 285 16.09 10.41 11.39
CA SER A 285 14.68 10.81 11.22
C SER A 285 13.71 10.03 12.11
N LEU A 286 13.90 8.72 12.26
CA LEU A 286 13.08 7.87 13.13
C LEU A 286 13.25 8.19 14.62
N LEU A 287 14.45 8.59 15.06
CA LEU A 287 14.67 9.02 16.45
C LEU A 287 13.94 10.34 16.72
N LEU A 288 13.91 11.25 15.74
CA LEU A 288 13.21 12.54 15.85
C LEU A 288 11.70 12.38 16.00
N GLU A 289 11.10 11.31 15.47
CA GLU A 289 9.69 10.99 15.70
C GLU A 289 9.42 10.65 17.18
N TYR A 290 10.34 9.96 17.86
CA TYR A 290 10.19 9.60 19.27
C TYR A 290 10.57 10.73 20.24
N GLN A 291 11.54 11.56 19.86
CA GLN A 291 12.13 12.58 20.73
C GLN A 291 12.07 13.96 20.06
N PRO A 292 10.93 14.68 20.17
CA PRO A 292 10.78 16.00 19.56
C PRO A 292 11.76 17.04 20.10
N GLU A 293 12.29 16.85 21.32
CA GLU A 293 13.33 17.70 21.92
C GLU A 293 14.61 17.75 21.07
N GLN A 294 14.97 16.64 20.39
CA GLN A 294 16.13 16.60 19.51
C GLN A 294 15.91 17.44 18.24
N THR A 295 14.65 17.58 17.79
CA THR A 295 14.27 18.44 16.67
C THR A 295 14.51 19.91 17.00
N GLU A 296 14.29 20.32 18.25
CA GLU A 296 14.62 21.68 18.71
C GLU A 296 16.13 21.93 18.62
N VAL A 297 16.96 20.97 19.03
CA VAL A 297 18.42 21.07 18.90
C VAL A 297 18.84 21.17 17.43
N PHE A 298 18.23 20.40 16.52
CA PHE A 298 18.47 20.56 15.08
C PHE A 298 18.11 21.97 14.59
N ASN A 299 16.97 22.53 15.00
CA ASN A 299 16.56 23.88 14.63
C ASN A 299 17.51 24.96 15.21
N GLU A 300 18.02 24.76 16.43
CA GLU A 300 19.02 25.64 17.03
C GLU A 300 20.35 25.63 16.27
N LEU A 301 20.79 24.46 15.81
CA LEU A 301 21.99 24.33 14.98
C LEU A 301 21.75 24.92 13.58
N GLU A 302 20.59 24.72 12.96
CA GLU A 302 20.22 25.39 11.70
C GLU A 302 20.27 26.92 11.86
N ALA A 303 19.71 27.48 12.94
CA ALA A 303 19.76 28.92 13.22
C ALA A 303 21.20 29.44 13.42
N GLN A 304 22.10 28.64 14.01
CA GLN A 304 23.52 28.99 14.13
C GLN A 304 24.24 29.01 12.77
N LEU A 305 23.86 28.15 11.83
CA LEU A 305 24.38 28.17 10.44
C LEU A 305 23.83 29.33 9.63
N GLU A 306 22.62 29.79 9.91
CA GLU A 306 22.08 31.03 9.34
C GLU A 306 22.81 32.26 9.89
N ALA A 307 23.18 32.24 11.17
CA ALA A 307 24.02 33.26 11.81
C ALA A 307 25.50 33.22 11.38
N LYS A 308 25.87 32.38 10.39
CA LYS A 308 27.23 32.19 9.85
C LYS A 308 28.26 31.74 10.90
N GLN A 309 27.83 30.99 11.90
CA GLN A 309 28.72 30.37 12.89
C GLN A 309 29.01 28.92 12.48
N SER A 310 30.28 28.48 12.61
CA SER A 310 30.63 27.08 12.34
C SER A 310 30.21 26.18 13.51
N ILE A 311 29.70 25.00 13.17
CA ILE A 311 29.12 24.03 14.12
C ILE A 311 29.90 22.71 14.14
N ALA A 312 30.95 22.57 13.34
CA ALA A 312 31.73 21.34 13.19
C ALA A 312 32.06 20.62 14.52
N ALA A 313 32.51 21.33 15.56
CA ALA A 313 32.81 20.72 16.86
C ALA A 313 31.54 20.18 17.57
N ARG A 314 30.43 20.91 17.50
CA ARG A 314 29.15 20.49 18.06
C ARG A 314 28.51 19.36 17.26
N LEU A 315 28.69 19.31 15.94
CA LEU A 315 28.17 18.23 15.09
C LEU A 315 28.76 16.86 15.48
N VAL A 316 30.06 16.81 15.80
CA VAL A 316 30.70 15.56 16.26
C VAL A 316 30.09 15.10 17.59
N GLU A 317 30.04 15.97 18.59
CA GLU A 317 29.45 15.65 19.90
C GLU A 317 27.97 15.27 19.78
N PHE A 318 27.22 15.98 18.94
CA PHE A 318 25.81 15.73 18.69
C PHE A 318 25.58 14.39 17.98
N SER A 319 26.41 14.04 16.99
CA SER A 319 26.33 12.75 16.30
C SER A 319 26.54 11.56 17.25
N GLU A 320 27.48 11.66 18.18
CA GLU A 320 27.70 10.64 19.21
C GLU A 320 26.53 10.57 20.20
N ALA A 321 25.95 11.72 20.57
CA ALA A 321 24.78 11.78 21.42
C ALA A 321 23.54 11.15 20.75
N LEU A 322 23.30 11.43 19.46
CA LEU A 322 22.21 10.85 18.67
C LEU A 322 22.36 9.33 18.54
N SER A 323 23.57 8.82 18.25
CA SER A 323 23.83 7.38 18.19
C SER A 323 23.51 6.68 19.52
N LYS A 324 23.95 7.26 20.65
CA LYS A 324 23.63 6.74 21.99
C LYS A 324 22.12 6.79 22.27
N ALA A 325 21.48 7.91 21.96
CA ALA A 325 20.04 8.09 22.14
C ALA A 325 19.23 7.10 21.30
N GLN A 326 19.62 6.84 20.04
CA GLN A 326 19.00 5.84 19.18
C GLN A 326 19.09 4.44 19.77
N SER A 327 20.28 4.03 20.25
CA SER A 327 20.45 2.71 20.88
C SER A 327 19.61 2.56 22.16
N ALA A 328 19.59 3.57 23.01
CA ALA A 328 18.79 3.57 24.23
C ALA A 328 17.28 3.52 23.93
N GLN A 329 16.81 4.31 22.96
CA GLN A 329 15.41 4.32 22.53
C GLN A 329 15.00 2.95 21.96
N ARG A 330 15.85 2.34 21.14
CA ARG A 330 15.62 1.01 20.57
C ARG A 330 15.47 -0.04 21.67
N ASP A 331 16.39 -0.05 22.64
CA ASP A 331 16.36 -1.03 23.74
C ASP A 331 15.13 -0.83 24.63
N GLN A 332 14.69 0.41 24.85
CA GLN A 332 13.46 0.72 25.58
C GLN A 332 12.23 0.19 24.84
N VAL A 333 12.10 0.48 23.54
CA VAL A 333 10.97 0.01 22.71
C VAL A 333 11.00 -1.52 22.61
N TYR A 334 12.17 -2.15 22.46
CA TYR A 334 12.31 -3.60 22.46
C TYR A 334 11.73 -4.23 23.74
N GLN A 335 12.09 -3.71 24.91
CA GLN A 335 11.57 -4.20 26.19
C GLN A 335 10.04 -4.01 26.30
N GLU A 336 9.51 -2.89 25.81
CA GLU A 336 8.08 -2.62 25.81
C GLU A 336 7.32 -3.62 24.91
N VAL A 337 7.79 -3.81 23.67
CA VAL A 337 7.17 -4.73 22.70
C VAL A 337 7.25 -6.17 23.19
N GLN A 338 8.38 -6.59 23.76
CA GLN A 338 8.53 -7.90 24.37
C GLN A 338 7.58 -8.10 25.56
N ALA A 339 7.38 -7.07 26.38
CA ALA A 339 6.41 -7.13 27.48
C ALA A 339 4.96 -7.21 26.98
N MET A 340 4.63 -6.56 25.86
CA MET A 340 3.32 -6.70 25.21
C MET A 340 3.11 -8.13 24.68
N GLU A 341 4.11 -8.72 24.03
CA GLU A 341 4.06 -10.11 23.53
C GLU A 341 3.82 -11.12 24.65
N GLN A 342 4.54 -10.99 25.77
CA GLN A 342 4.38 -11.87 26.92
C GLN A 342 2.97 -11.80 27.53
N LYS A 343 2.44 -10.59 27.72
CA LYS A 343 1.08 -10.40 28.26
C LYS A 343 0.00 -10.92 27.33
N LEU A 344 0.29 -10.96 26.04
CA LEU A 344 -0.66 -11.42 25.04
C LEU A 344 -0.84 -12.93 25.03
N ALA A 345 0.16 -13.69 25.48
CA ALA A 345 0.05 -15.14 25.65
C ALA A 345 -1.09 -15.55 26.61
N ASP A 346 -1.44 -14.66 27.55
CA ASP A 346 -2.48 -14.89 28.55
C ASP A 346 -3.88 -14.43 28.10
N LEU A 347 -4.01 -13.78 26.94
CA LEU A 347 -5.29 -13.26 26.44
C LEU A 347 -6.05 -14.32 25.63
N SER A 348 -7.35 -14.48 25.89
CA SER A 348 -8.22 -15.44 25.19
C SER A 348 -8.91 -14.87 23.94
N ILE A 349 -8.46 -13.73 23.41
CA ILE A 349 -9.12 -12.99 22.33
C ILE A 349 -8.31 -13.11 21.03
N ASP A 350 -8.99 -12.93 19.89
CA ASP A 350 -8.33 -12.81 18.61
C ASP A 350 -7.34 -11.63 18.60
N THR A 351 -6.08 -12.00 18.45
CA THR A 351 -4.91 -11.13 18.55
C THR A 351 -3.98 -11.35 17.36
N ALA A 352 -4.46 -11.96 16.27
CA ALA A 352 -3.62 -12.36 15.13
C ALA A 352 -2.82 -11.19 14.53
N GLU A 353 -3.49 -10.08 14.24
CA GLU A 353 -2.85 -8.87 13.68
C GLU A 353 -1.84 -8.25 14.65
N LEU A 354 -2.13 -8.29 15.95
CA LEU A 354 -1.21 -7.77 16.95
C LEU A 354 0.01 -8.68 17.12
N LYS A 355 -0.17 -10.00 17.14
CA LYS A 355 0.93 -10.98 17.16
C LYS A 355 1.85 -10.79 15.97
N GLN A 356 1.26 -10.64 14.77
CA GLN A 356 2.01 -10.40 13.54
C GLN A 356 2.82 -9.10 13.62
N GLY A 357 2.20 -7.98 14.00
CA GLY A 357 2.91 -6.71 14.08
C GLY A 357 3.95 -6.65 15.21
N LEU A 358 3.71 -7.30 16.35
CA LEU A 358 4.73 -7.46 17.41
C LEU A 358 5.92 -8.27 16.91
N ALA A 359 5.70 -9.39 16.22
CA ALA A 359 6.79 -10.22 15.69
C ALA A 359 7.66 -9.45 14.67
N VAL A 360 7.02 -8.70 13.76
CA VAL A 360 7.73 -7.87 12.77
C VAL A 360 8.53 -6.75 13.45
N SER A 361 7.91 -6.05 14.41
CA SER A 361 8.59 -4.97 15.14
C SER A 361 9.74 -5.49 16.00
N LEU A 362 9.61 -6.64 16.67
CA LEU A 362 10.72 -7.29 17.39
C LEU A 362 11.88 -7.63 16.44
N GLY A 363 11.59 -8.23 15.29
CA GLY A 363 12.60 -8.55 14.28
C GLY A 363 13.34 -7.32 13.75
N MET A 364 12.66 -6.18 13.61
CA MET A 364 13.31 -4.90 13.29
C MET A 364 14.18 -4.41 14.46
N LEU A 365 13.64 -4.41 15.68
CA LEU A 365 14.27 -3.87 16.89
C LEU A 365 15.55 -4.60 17.31
N GLU A 366 15.79 -5.81 16.82
CA GLU A 366 17.09 -6.50 16.98
C GLU A 366 18.25 -5.66 16.42
N THR A 367 18.01 -4.93 15.33
CA THR A 367 19.07 -4.25 14.57
C THR A 367 18.82 -2.75 14.40
N PHE A 368 17.56 -2.32 14.30
CA PHE A 368 17.20 -0.94 13.96
C PHE A 368 15.98 -0.45 14.73
N LEU A 369 15.81 0.87 14.88
CA LEU A 369 14.64 1.46 15.54
C LEU A 369 13.38 1.36 14.65
N ALA A 370 12.29 0.79 15.17
CA ALA A 370 11.02 0.73 14.43
C ALA A 370 10.37 2.14 14.29
N PRO A 371 9.50 2.38 13.29
CA PRO A 371 8.73 3.63 13.19
C PRO A 371 7.82 3.88 14.39
N SER A 372 7.71 5.13 14.86
CA SER A 372 6.88 5.45 16.04
C SER A 372 5.42 5.11 15.83
N ARG A 373 4.91 5.37 14.63
CA ARG A 373 3.52 5.13 14.23
C ARG A 373 3.14 3.65 14.28
N ASP A 374 4.03 2.77 13.84
CA ASP A 374 3.84 1.32 13.89
C ASP A 374 3.74 0.84 15.35
N ILE A 375 4.60 1.36 16.24
CA ILE A 375 4.56 1.04 17.68
C ILE A 375 3.31 1.63 18.35
N GLU A 376 2.91 2.86 18.00
CA GLU A 376 1.68 3.47 18.51
C GLU A 376 0.42 2.71 18.09
N HIS A 377 0.35 2.25 16.85
CA HIS A 377 -0.71 1.37 16.37
C HIS A 377 -0.77 0.09 17.21
N LEU A 378 0.37 -0.55 17.46
CA LEU A 378 0.46 -1.73 18.32
C LEU A 378 0.02 -1.44 19.77
N ARG A 379 0.42 -0.30 20.34
CA ARG A 379 -0.03 0.13 21.68
C ARG A 379 -1.55 0.30 21.75
N ARG A 380 -2.16 0.91 20.73
CA ARG A 380 -3.61 1.15 20.67
C ARG A 380 -4.38 -0.16 20.52
N LEU A 381 -3.96 -1.03 19.62
CA LEU A 381 -4.54 -2.36 19.47
C LEU A 381 -4.35 -3.21 20.74
N PHE A 382 -3.19 -3.12 21.41
CA PHE A 382 -2.95 -3.84 22.66
C PHE A 382 -3.85 -3.35 23.79
N LYS A 383 -4.05 -2.03 23.90
CA LYS A 383 -4.99 -1.42 24.84
C LYS A 383 -6.42 -1.92 24.58
N LEU A 384 -6.86 -1.95 23.32
CA LEU A 384 -8.17 -2.48 22.95
C LEU A 384 -8.32 -3.96 23.34
N ALA A 385 -7.31 -4.78 23.07
CA ALA A 385 -7.33 -6.21 23.44
C ALA A 385 -7.41 -6.42 24.96
N LEU A 386 -6.73 -5.57 25.75
CA LEU A 386 -6.84 -5.61 27.21
C LEU A 386 -8.24 -5.20 27.70
N GLU A 387 -8.83 -4.14 27.11
CA GLU A 387 -10.20 -3.69 27.42
C GLU A 387 -11.22 -4.79 27.11
N GLN A 388 -11.11 -5.43 25.96
CA GLN A 388 -11.94 -6.58 25.57
C GLN A 388 -11.78 -7.76 26.53
N ASN A 389 -10.55 -8.08 26.94
CA ASN A 389 -10.31 -9.20 27.86
C ASN A 389 -10.91 -8.93 29.24
N GLN A 390 -10.81 -7.70 29.73
CA GLN A 390 -11.43 -7.29 30.98
C GLN A 390 -12.96 -7.31 30.88
N ALA A 391 -13.54 -6.91 29.74
CA ALA A 391 -14.97 -7.00 29.50
C ALA A 391 -15.45 -8.46 29.50
N GLN A 392 -14.78 -9.35 28.78
CA GLN A 392 -15.07 -10.79 28.79
C GLN A 392 -14.89 -11.41 30.18
N ALA A 393 -13.85 -11.03 30.93
CA ALA A 393 -13.64 -11.53 32.29
C ALA A 393 -14.75 -11.07 33.25
N LYS A 394 -15.20 -9.83 33.14
CA LYS A 394 -16.36 -9.33 33.90
C LYS A 394 -17.65 -10.07 33.54
N GLN A 395 -17.86 -10.35 32.26
CA GLN A 395 -19.00 -11.14 31.79
C GLN A 395 -18.95 -12.57 32.35
N ARG A 396 -17.82 -13.26 32.23
CA ARG A 396 -17.63 -14.60 32.82
C ARG A 396 -17.87 -14.60 34.32
N ALA A 397 -17.35 -13.61 35.05
CA ALA A 397 -17.60 -13.48 36.49
C ALA A 397 -19.08 -13.22 36.82
N ALA A 398 -19.78 -12.45 35.98
CA ALA A 398 -21.22 -12.22 36.14
C ALA A 398 -22.05 -13.48 35.81
N GLU A 399 -21.68 -14.23 34.78
CA GLU A 399 -22.29 -15.51 34.42
C GLU A 399 -22.07 -16.56 35.50
N GLU A 400 -20.85 -16.65 36.05
CA GLU A 400 -20.52 -17.52 37.18
C GLU A 400 -21.33 -17.14 38.42
N ALA A 401 -21.43 -15.84 38.74
CA ALA A 401 -22.25 -15.37 39.85
C ALA A 401 -23.74 -15.69 39.64
N ALA A 402 -24.26 -15.50 38.43
CA ALA A 402 -25.64 -15.85 38.07
C ALA A 402 -25.88 -17.37 38.14
N PHE A 403 -24.93 -18.19 37.71
CA PHE A 403 -24.97 -19.64 37.84
C PHE A 403 -25.02 -20.05 39.31
N VAL A 404 -24.16 -19.49 40.16
CA VAL A 404 -24.14 -19.76 41.60
C VAL A 404 -25.48 -19.39 42.25
N GLN A 405 -26.05 -18.23 41.89
CA GLN A 405 -27.37 -17.80 42.39
C GLN A 405 -28.48 -18.76 41.92
N ALA A 406 -28.57 -19.06 40.63
CA ALA A 406 -29.59 -19.95 40.09
C ALA A 406 -29.47 -21.38 40.66
N TYR A 407 -28.25 -21.87 40.88
CA TYR A 407 -28.00 -23.15 41.53
C TYR A 407 -28.44 -23.15 43.01
N SER A 408 -28.28 -22.02 43.71
CA SER A 408 -28.80 -21.86 45.07
C SER A 408 -30.33 -21.79 45.11
N GLU A 409 -30.97 -21.07 44.17
CA GLU A 409 -32.42 -21.01 44.05
C GLU A 409 -33.02 -22.39 43.76
N GLN A 410 -32.39 -23.20 42.89
CA GLN A 410 -32.82 -24.57 42.65
C GLN A 410 -32.77 -25.41 43.93
N GLY A 411 -31.74 -25.24 44.76
CA GLY A 411 -31.65 -25.89 46.07
C GLY A 411 -32.78 -25.49 47.02
N GLU A 412 -33.12 -24.20 47.10
CA GLU A 412 -34.26 -23.70 47.88
C GLU A 412 -35.61 -24.19 47.36
N LEU A 413 -35.75 -24.33 46.03
CA LEU A 413 -36.95 -24.91 45.44
C LEU A 413 -37.11 -26.37 45.83
N ILE A 414 -36.03 -27.16 45.79
CA ILE A 414 -36.06 -28.56 46.22
C ILE A 414 -36.51 -28.67 47.68
N THR A 415 -35.98 -27.84 48.59
CA THR A 415 -36.39 -27.86 50.00
C THR A 415 -37.84 -27.43 50.19
N SER A 416 -38.31 -26.39 49.49
CA SER A 416 -39.72 -25.97 49.55
C SER A 416 -40.68 -27.02 48.99
N LEU A 417 -40.31 -27.72 47.91
CA LEU A 417 -41.08 -28.84 47.35
C LEU A 417 -41.20 -29.99 48.36
N GLN A 418 -40.11 -30.35 49.06
CA GLN A 418 -40.12 -31.38 50.09
C GLN A 418 -41.08 -31.04 51.24
N VAL A 419 -41.00 -29.80 51.76
CA VAL A 419 -41.86 -29.34 52.85
C VAL A 419 -43.33 -29.35 52.45
N ASN A 420 -43.64 -28.90 51.23
CA ASN A 420 -45.03 -28.88 50.76
C ASN A 420 -45.58 -30.29 50.49
N LEU A 421 -44.80 -31.21 49.95
CA LEU A 421 -45.20 -32.61 49.83
C LEU A 421 -45.55 -33.22 51.21
N GLU A 422 -44.75 -32.96 52.25
CA GLU A 422 -45.02 -33.43 53.61
C GLU A 422 -46.31 -32.84 54.20
N ASN A 423 -46.55 -31.54 53.98
CA ASN A 423 -47.73 -30.84 54.51
C ASN A 423 -49.06 -31.32 53.89
N TYR A 424 -49.07 -31.65 52.59
CA TYR A 424 -50.29 -32.03 51.86
C TYR A 424 -50.48 -33.55 51.69
N ALA A 425 -49.52 -34.37 52.13
CA ALA A 425 -49.52 -35.85 52.00
C ALA A 425 -50.77 -36.56 52.55
N SER A 426 -51.52 -35.94 53.45
CA SER A 426 -52.71 -36.52 54.08
C SER A 426 -54.03 -36.18 53.37
N GLN A 427 -53.99 -35.44 52.26
CA GLN A 427 -55.17 -34.99 51.52
C GLN A 427 -55.40 -35.79 50.21
N ALA A 428 -56.26 -36.81 50.27
CA ALA A 428 -56.54 -37.76 49.18
C ALA A 428 -57.13 -37.17 47.87
N HIS A 429 -57.43 -35.87 47.82
CA HIS A 429 -57.93 -35.22 46.61
C HIS A 429 -56.82 -34.53 45.78
N LEU A 430 -55.59 -34.52 46.28
CA LEU A 430 -54.42 -33.89 45.65
C LEU A 430 -53.40 -34.90 45.08
N ASP A 431 -53.71 -36.21 45.13
CA ASP A 431 -52.78 -37.30 44.77
C ASP A 431 -52.15 -37.16 43.36
N GLN A 432 -52.91 -36.64 42.37
CA GLN A 432 -52.38 -36.44 41.02
C GLN A 432 -51.34 -35.31 40.93
N GLU A 433 -51.51 -34.25 41.72
CA GLU A 433 -50.62 -33.08 41.72
C GLU A 433 -49.40 -33.32 42.61
N LEU A 434 -49.59 -34.05 43.72
CA LEU A 434 -48.50 -34.57 44.55
C LEU A 434 -47.59 -35.50 43.74
N ALA A 435 -48.15 -36.43 42.94
CA ALA A 435 -47.36 -37.32 42.09
C ALA A 435 -46.58 -36.57 40.99
N ALA A 436 -47.16 -35.52 40.41
CA ALA A 436 -46.46 -34.67 39.45
C ALA A 436 -45.29 -33.91 40.11
N LEU A 437 -45.49 -33.37 41.32
CA LEU A 437 -44.45 -32.68 42.08
C LEU A 437 -43.31 -33.61 42.53
N GLU A 438 -43.63 -34.85 42.92
CA GLU A 438 -42.63 -35.87 43.22
C GLU A 438 -41.74 -36.17 42.01
N GLY A 439 -42.34 -36.29 40.81
CA GLY A 439 -41.60 -36.48 39.56
C GLY A 439 -40.63 -35.33 39.28
N TRP A 440 -41.09 -34.08 39.41
CA TRP A 440 -40.23 -32.91 39.24
C TRP A 440 -39.15 -32.79 40.31
N LEU A 441 -39.45 -33.14 41.56
CA LEU A 441 -38.49 -33.13 42.66
C LEU A 441 -37.38 -34.16 42.47
N ILE A 442 -37.70 -35.35 41.93
CA ILE A 442 -36.69 -36.35 41.59
C ILE A 442 -35.76 -35.80 40.51
N LEU A 443 -36.32 -35.26 39.42
CA LEU A 443 -35.55 -34.68 38.32
C LEU A 443 -34.64 -33.52 38.79
N LEU A 444 -35.17 -32.61 39.61
CA LEU A 444 -34.40 -31.49 40.15
C LEU A 444 -33.32 -31.94 41.13
N LYS A 445 -33.55 -32.98 41.92
CA LYS A 445 -32.53 -33.57 42.81
C LYS A 445 -31.42 -34.25 42.03
N GLU A 446 -31.77 -35.05 41.02
CA GLU A 446 -30.79 -35.68 40.13
C GLU A 446 -29.93 -34.62 39.43
N ALA A 447 -30.55 -33.52 38.97
CA ALA A 447 -29.84 -32.38 38.39
C ALA A 447 -28.94 -31.66 39.41
N GLN A 448 -29.42 -31.45 40.65
CA GLN A 448 -28.64 -30.82 41.71
C GLN A 448 -27.43 -31.69 42.10
N GLU A 449 -27.60 -33.01 42.20
CA GLU A 449 -26.49 -33.95 42.49
C GLU A 449 -25.49 -34.03 41.33
N ALA A 450 -25.95 -33.84 40.10
CA ALA A 450 -25.10 -33.75 38.91
C ALA A 450 -24.43 -32.38 38.72
N GLY A 451 -24.71 -31.37 39.57
CA GLY A 451 -24.19 -30.01 39.44
C GLY A 451 -24.75 -29.23 38.26
N GLN A 452 -25.96 -29.58 37.79
CA GLN A 452 -26.62 -28.99 36.63
C GLN A 452 -27.84 -28.16 37.04
N ILE A 453 -28.06 -27.06 36.31
CA ILE A 453 -29.26 -26.23 36.47
C ILE A 453 -30.31 -26.68 35.44
N GLN A 454 -31.47 -27.13 35.90
CA GLN A 454 -32.61 -27.42 35.02
C GLN A 454 -33.65 -26.31 35.12
N ALA A 455 -33.45 -25.23 34.36
CA ALA A 455 -34.32 -24.06 34.41
C ALA A 455 -35.78 -24.37 34.02
N ASP A 456 -36.00 -25.21 33.01
CA ASP A 456 -37.35 -25.58 32.55
C ASP A 456 -38.06 -26.49 33.55
N ALA A 457 -37.37 -27.51 34.08
CA ALA A 457 -37.91 -28.34 35.15
C ALA A 457 -38.19 -27.52 36.41
N ALA A 458 -37.38 -26.51 36.74
CA ALA A 458 -37.62 -25.62 37.87
C ALA A 458 -38.84 -24.71 37.64
N LYS A 459 -39.06 -24.23 36.41
CA LYS A 459 -40.28 -23.48 36.03
C LYS A 459 -41.51 -24.37 36.10
N GLU A 460 -41.45 -25.58 35.55
CA GLU A 460 -42.56 -26.54 35.57
C GLU A 460 -42.86 -27.02 36.98
N ALA A 461 -41.84 -27.23 37.82
CA ALA A 461 -41.99 -27.55 39.23
C ALA A 461 -42.68 -26.41 39.99
N LYS A 462 -42.27 -25.14 39.80
CA LYS A 462 -42.95 -23.97 40.38
C LYS A 462 -44.41 -23.89 39.94
N ALA A 463 -44.69 -24.11 38.66
CA ALA A 463 -46.05 -24.10 38.13
C ALA A 463 -46.92 -25.25 38.68
N ALA A 464 -46.35 -26.44 38.84
CA ALA A 464 -47.02 -27.57 39.47
C ALA A 464 -47.28 -27.32 40.96
N LEU A 465 -46.33 -26.70 41.67
CA LEU A 465 -46.44 -26.34 43.08
C LEU A 465 -47.59 -25.34 43.25
N HIS A 466 -47.63 -24.33 42.37
CA HIS A 466 -48.71 -23.36 42.31
C HIS A 466 -50.08 -24.00 42.00
N LYS A 467 -50.15 -24.97 41.07
CA LYS A 467 -51.40 -25.71 40.80
C LYS A 467 -51.90 -26.45 42.03
N LEU A 468 -51.01 -27.13 42.77
CA LEU A 468 -51.35 -27.82 44.01
C LEU A 468 -51.88 -26.86 45.07
N GLU A 469 -51.26 -25.69 45.22
CA GLU A 469 -51.75 -24.67 46.15
C GLU A 469 -53.14 -24.15 45.73
N GLN A 470 -53.39 -24.00 44.43
CA GLN A 470 -54.70 -23.57 43.92
C GLN A 470 -55.81 -24.61 44.15
N THR A 471 -55.53 -25.90 43.99
CA THR A 471 -56.52 -26.97 44.21
C THR A 471 -56.78 -27.20 45.69
N ALA A 472 -55.75 -27.14 46.54
CA ALA A 472 -55.89 -27.11 47.99
C ALA A 472 -56.71 -25.89 48.45
N ALA A 473 -56.53 -24.73 47.82
CA ALA A 473 -57.36 -23.54 48.10
C ALA A 473 -58.80 -23.69 47.59
N LYS A 474 -59.05 -24.42 46.49
CA LYS A 474 -60.42 -24.66 45.97
C LYS A 474 -61.22 -25.63 46.83
N SER A 475 -60.57 -26.60 47.49
CA SER A 475 -61.21 -27.55 48.40
C SER A 475 -61.48 -26.94 49.79
N THR A 476 -60.64 -25.99 50.20
CA THR A 476 -60.81 -25.20 51.43
C THR A 476 -61.73 -24.00 51.13
N GLN A 477 -63.06 -24.18 51.09
CA GLN A 477 -64.02 -23.09 50.85
C GLN A 477 -64.03 -22.02 51.97
N SER A 478 -63.04 -21.15 52.00
CA SER A 478 -63.11 -19.81 52.60
C SER A 478 -62.87 -18.78 51.50
N PHE A 479 -63.55 -17.62 51.60
CA PHE A 479 -63.39 -16.50 50.68
C PHE A 479 -61.91 -16.07 50.57
N GLN A 480 -61.16 -16.20 51.68
CA GLN A 480 -59.72 -15.91 51.80
C GLN A 480 -58.83 -16.78 50.90
N GLY A 481 -59.17 -18.06 50.64
CA GLY A 481 -58.34 -18.94 49.81
C GLY A 481 -58.29 -18.55 48.33
N ARG A 482 -59.37 -17.96 47.79
CA ARG A 482 -59.40 -17.46 46.40
C ARG A 482 -58.58 -16.19 46.24
N GLU A 483 -58.64 -15.30 47.23
CA GLU A 483 -57.87 -14.05 47.25
C GLU A 483 -56.37 -14.36 47.29
N GLN A 484 -55.95 -15.28 48.17
CA GLN A 484 -54.55 -15.72 48.27
C GLN A 484 -54.05 -16.40 46.98
N GLY A 485 -54.86 -17.23 46.32
CA GLY A 485 -54.47 -17.86 45.05
C GLY A 485 -54.27 -16.86 43.89
N GLN A 486 -55.03 -15.76 43.87
CA GLN A 486 -54.86 -14.70 42.87
C GLN A 486 -53.63 -13.85 43.15
N VAL A 487 -53.34 -13.53 44.42
CA VAL A 487 -52.11 -12.84 44.83
C VAL A 487 -50.87 -13.68 44.48
N LYS A 488 -50.90 -15.00 44.70
CA LYS A 488 -49.82 -15.91 44.30
C LYS A 488 -49.60 -15.98 42.79
N HIS A 489 -50.69 -15.99 42.00
CA HIS A 489 -50.59 -15.96 40.54
C HIS A 489 -49.90 -14.69 40.04
N MET A 490 -50.26 -13.55 40.63
CA MET A 490 -49.66 -12.26 40.33
C MET A 490 -48.18 -12.16 40.74
N LEU A 491 -47.80 -12.76 41.88
CA LEU A 491 -46.39 -12.88 42.27
C LEU A 491 -45.58 -13.75 41.29
N ALA A 492 -46.17 -14.84 40.78
CA ALA A 492 -45.53 -15.66 39.76
C ALA A 492 -45.36 -14.89 38.44
N GLU A 493 -46.39 -14.16 38.00
CA GLU A 493 -46.30 -13.32 36.81
C GLU A 493 -45.27 -12.18 36.96
N LEU A 494 -45.12 -11.60 38.15
CA LEU A 494 -44.06 -10.61 38.42
C LEU A 494 -42.66 -11.23 38.39
N ARG A 495 -42.52 -12.48 38.83
CA ARG A 495 -41.23 -13.19 38.86
C ARG A 495 -40.76 -13.61 37.47
N ASP A 496 -41.68 -13.92 36.56
CA ASP A 496 -41.37 -14.32 35.19
C ASP A 496 -41.13 -13.11 34.25
N LEU A 497 -41.47 -11.90 34.69
CA LEU A 497 -41.26 -10.67 33.92
C LEU A 497 -39.78 -10.25 33.96
N GLN A 498 -39.16 -10.02 32.80
CA GLN A 498 -37.86 -9.33 32.75
C GLN A 498 -38.06 -7.83 32.97
N VAL A 499 -37.85 -7.38 34.21
CA VAL A 499 -38.02 -5.97 34.59
C VAL A 499 -36.72 -5.19 34.35
N PRO A 500 -36.76 -4.06 33.61
CA PRO A 500 -35.62 -3.14 33.45
C PRO A 500 -35.16 -2.58 34.80
N GLU A 501 -33.87 -2.24 34.95
CA GLU A 501 -33.31 -1.71 36.21
C GLU A 501 -34.08 -0.50 36.79
N GLU A 502 -34.61 0.37 35.92
CA GLU A 502 -35.37 1.55 36.32
C GLU A 502 -36.70 1.23 37.02
N LEU A 503 -37.29 0.07 36.70
CA LEU A 503 -38.59 -0.38 37.23
C LEU A 503 -38.44 -1.46 38.31
N MET A 504 -37.22 -1.92 38.59
CA MET A 504 -36.90 -2.83 39.69
C MET A 504 -37.40 -2.35 41.07
N PRO A 505 -37.30 -1.07 41.48
CA PRO A 505 -37.81 -0.63 42.77
C PRO A 505 -39.34 -0.61 42.84
N GLU A 506 -40.03 -0.27 41.75
CA GLU A 506 -41.50 -0.34 41.67
C GLU A 506 -42.00 -1.79 41.66
N ALA A 507 -41.33 -2.67 40.92
CA ALA A 507 -41.60 -4.11 40.91
C ALA A 507 -41.30 -4.74 42.28
N GLY A 508 -40.22 -4.30 42.93
CA GLY A 508 -39.84 -4.70 44.28
C GLY A 508 -40.87 -4.27 45.32
N ALA A 509 -41.35 -3.02 45.25
CA ALA A 509 -42.40 -2.52 46.13
C ALA A 509 -43.72 -3.28 45.95
N LEU A 510 -44.15 -3.50 44.71
CA LEU A 510 -45.32 -4.33 44.40
C LEU A 510 -45.16 -5.76 44.90
N ARG A 511 -43.97 -6.34 44.76
CA ARG A 511 -43.66 -7.67 45.27
C ARG A 511 -43.71 -7.71 46.80
N THR A 512 -43.09 -6.76 47.49
CA THR A 512 -43.16 -6.69 48.96
C THR A 512 -44.56 -6.42 49.47
N ASP A 513 -45.36 -5.62 48.76
CA ASP A 513 -46.75 -5.34 49.13
C ASP A 513 -47.64 -6.58 48.93
N LEU A 514 -47.41 -7.35 47.86
CA LEU A 514 -48.10 -8.62 47.59
C LEU A 514 -47.67 -9.72 48.57
N GLU A 515 -46.37 -9.82 48.88
CA GLU A 515 -45.81 -10.75 49.88
C GLU A 515 -46.34 -10.41 51.29
N ALA A 516 -46.35 -9.13 51.69
CA ALA A 516 -46.91 -8.68 52.97
C ALA A 516 -48.42 -8.92 53.07
N ALA A 517 -49.16 -8.74 51.97
CA ALA A 517 -50.59 -9.07 51.93
C ALA A 517 -50.86 -10.57 52.03
N LEU A 518 -49.93 -11.40 51.52
CA LEU A 518 -49.97 -12.85 51.65
C LEU A 518 -49.66 -13.31 53.08
N GLU A 519 -48.65 -12.73 53.72
CA GLU A 519 -48.19 -13.05 55.09
C GLU A 519 -49.16 -12.59 56.17
N ALA A 520 -49.82 -11.45 55.99
CA ALA A 520 -50.70 -10.88 57.01
C ALA A 520 -52.12 -11.49 57.02
N GLU A 521 -52.43 -12.44 56.12
CA GLU A 521 -53.76 -13.06 55.94
C GLU A 521 -54.92 -12.03 55.83
N ILE A 522 -54.60 -10.82 55.36
CA ILE A 522 -55.57 -9.72 55.27
C ILE A 522 -56.58 -10.05 54.18
N ALA A 523 -57.87 -10.03 54.52
CA ALA A 523 -58.95 -10.08 53.54
C ALA A 523 -58.93 -8.76 52.73
N LEU A 524 -58.30 -8.80 51.56
CA LEU A 524 -58.15 -7.67 50.65
C LEU A 524 -59.47 -7.29 49.97
N GLY A 525 -60.42 -8.24 49.90
CA GLY A 525 -61.65 -8.08 49.15
C GLY A 525 -61.42 -8.03 47.63
N GLU A 526 -62.50 -8.10 46.85
CA GLU A 526 -62.44 -8.01 45.39
C GLU A 526 -61.82 -6.68 44.91
N GLU A 527 -61.98 -5.60 45.66
CA GLU A 527 -61.40 -4.29 45.32
C GLU A 527 -59.87 -4.26 45.48
N GLY A 528 -59.32 -4.81 46.58
CA GLY A 528 -57.87 -4.84 46.79
C GLY A 528 -57.12 -5.67 45.75
N ILE A 529 -57.69 -6.81 45.35
CA ILE A 529 -57.14 -7.64 44.27
C ILE A 529 -57.19 -6.91 42.93
N ARG A 530 -58.28 -6.19 42.66
CA ARG A 530 -58.39 -5.35 41.46
C ARG A 530 -57.34 -4.26 41.41
N VAL A 531 -57.03 -3.62 42.54
CA VAL A 531 -55.98 -2.59 42.62
C VAL A 531 -54.64 -3.20 42.25
N PHE A 532 -54.25 -4.31 42.86
CA PHE A 532 -52.98 -4.94 42.53
C PHE A 532 -52.91 -5.51 41.11
N ALA A 533 -53.99 -6.09 40.59
CA ALA A 533 -54.06 -6.54 39.21
C ALA A 533 -53.89 -5.37 38.22
N ASN A 534 -54.51 -4.22 38.50
CA ASN A 534 -54.33 -3.01 37.71
C ASN A 534 -52.89 -2.46 37.80
N CYS A 535 -52.27 -2.50 38.98
CA CYS A 535 -50.87 -2.13 39.15
C CYS A 535 -49.93 -3.05 38.36
N LEU A 536 -50.23 -4.35 38.30
CA LEU A 536 -49.48 -5.33 37.52
C LEU A 536 -49.61 -5.12 36.01
N VAL A 537 -50.82 -4.84 35.52
CA VAL A 537 -51.06 -4.47 34.11
C VAL A 537 -50.31 -3.17 33.78
N ALA A 538 -50.39 -2.16 34.64
CA ALA A 538 -49.65 -0.91 34.46
C ALA A 538 -48.12 -1.13 34.45
N LEU A 539 -47.60 -2.05 35.29
CA LEU A 539 -46.18 -2.40 35.29
C LEU A 539 -45.77 -3.13 34.01
N LYS A 540 -46.58 -4.07 33.50
CA LYS A 540 -46.34 -4.71 32.20
C LYS A 540 -46.34 -3.71 31.04
N GLU A 541 -47.27 -2.75 31.03
CA GLU A 541 -47.28 -1.67 30.04
C GLU A 541 -46.03 -0.78 30.14
N LYS A 542 -45.61 -0.41 31.36
CA LYS A 542 -44.36 0.33 31.58
C LYS A 542 -43.13 -0.45 31.12
N VAL A 543 -43.07 -1.77 31.37
CA VAL A 543 -41.97 -2.64 30.94
C VAL A 543 -41.91 -2.75 29.41
N LEU A 544 -43.06 -2.91 28.74
CA LEU A 544 -43.11 -2.90 27.27
C LEU A 544 -42.67 -1.53 26.71
N ALA A 545 -43.10 -0.43 27.32
CA ALA A 545 -42.68 0.91 26.91
C ALA A 545 -41.18 1.15 27.12
N ALA A 546 -40.62 0.69 28.25
CA ALA A 546 -39.19 0.78 28.54
C ALA A 546 -38.36 -0.08 27.58
N ASN A 547 -38.75 -1.34 27.36
CA ASN A 547 -38.06 -2.23 26.41
C ASN A 547 -38.08 -1.66 24.98
N LYS A 548 -39.22 -1.08 24.55
CA LYS A 548 -39.32 -0.40 23.27
C LYS A 548 -38.40 0.83 23.20
N ALA A 549 -38.33 1.63 24.27
CA ALA A 549 -37.43 2.79 24.32
C ALA A 549 -35.95 2.35 24.26
N SER A 550 -35.57 1.31 25.00
CA SER A 550 -34.21 0.74 24.96
C SER A 550 -33.84 0.22 23.57
N LEU A 551 -34.74 -0.51 22.89
CA LEU A 551 -34.49 -0.96 21.51
C LEU A 551 -34.36 0.21 20.52
N GLN A 552 -35.15 1.28 20.69
CA GLN A 552 -35.02 2.48 19.86
C GLN A 552 -33.66 3.16 20.06
N VAL A 553 -33.15 3.23 21.29
CA VAL A 553 -31.82 3.76 21.58
C VAL A 553 -30.73 2.86 20.96
N LEU A 554 -30.81 1.55 21.16
CA LEU A 554 -29.87 0.59 20.57
C LEU A 554 -29.87 0.66 19.03
N ARG A 555 -31.04 0.84 18.43
CA ARG A 555 -31.18 1.02 16.99
C ARG A 555 -30.53 2.31 16.51
N GLN A 556 -30.77 3.45 17.17
CA GLN A 556 -30.10 4.70 16.82
C GLN A 556 -28.57 4.54 16.88
N GLU A 557 -28.07 3.87 17.92
CA GLU A 557 -26.64 3.59 18.04
C GLU A 557 -26.12 2.65 16.95
N ALA A 558 -26.88 1.62 16.57
CA ALA A 558 -26.54 0.72 15.46
C ALA A 558 -26.59 1.43 14.08
N GLU A 559 -27.55 2.34 13.88
CA GLU A 559 -27.65 3.17 12.66
C GLU A 559 -26.42 4.08 12.53
N HIS A 560 -25.90 4.61 13.65
CA HIS A 560 -24.66 5.37 13.66
C HIS A 560 -23.40 4.51 13.41
N LEU A 561 -23.44 3.20 13.71
CA LEU A 561 -22.35 2.28 13.41
C LEU A 561 -22.32 1.81 11.96
N GLY A 562 -23.49 1.80 11.30
CA GLY A 562 -23.65 1.29 9.94
C GLY A 562 -23.62 -0.23 9.84
N ASP A 563 -23.99 -0.96 10.91
CA ASP A 563 -24.05 -2.42 10.92
C ASP A 563 -25.46 -2.92 10.51
N ASP A 564 -25.62 -3.24 9.22
CA ASP A 564 -26.88 -3.70 8.64
C ASP A 564 -27.39 -5.00 9.28
N GLY A 565 -26.49 -5.88 9.76
CA GLY A 565 -26.85 -7.15 10.38
C GLY A 565 -27.46 -6.97 11.78
N LEU A 566 -26.88 -6.09 12.59
CA LEU A 566 -27.46 -5.72 13.88
C LEU A 566 -28.77 -4.94 13.72
N LEU A 567 -28.88 -4.10 12.70
CA LEU A 567 -30.11 -3.39 12.39
C LEU A 567 -31.25 -4.34 12.06
N GLU A 568 -31.00 -5.38 11.25
CA GLU A 568 -32.01 -6.40 10.94
C GLU A 568 -32.47 -7.12 12.22
N GLN A 569 -31.55 -7.56 13.08
CA GLN A 569 -31.88 -8.22 14.35
C GLN A 569 -32.64 -7.32 15.33
N LEU A 570 -32.27 -6.03 15.41
CA LEU A 570 -32.98 -5.05 16.23
C LEU A 570 -34.39 -4.78 15.69
N THR A 571 -34.57 -4.72 14.37
CA THR A 571 -35.90 -4.56 13.76
C THR A 571 -36.78 -5.78 13.95
N GLU A 572 -36.21 -6.99 13.92
CA GLU A 572 -36.94 -8.24 14.20
C GLU A 572 -37.37 -8.30 15.68
N ALA A 573 -36.49 -7.89 16.61
CA ALA A 573 -36.80 -7.77 18.04
C ALA A 573 -37.88 -6.72 18.33
N GLU A 574 -37.89 -5.59 17.61
CA GLU A 574 -38.97 -4.59 17.71
C GLU A 574 -40.31 -5.13 17.21
N GLN A 575 -40.31 -5.95 16.15
CA GLN A 575 -41.52 -6.55 15.57
C GLN A 575 -42.09 -7.67 16.44
N SER A 576 -41.23 -8.44 17.12
CA SER A 576 -41.62 -9.56 17.98
C SER A 576 -41.97 -9.17 19.42
N LEU A 577 -41.78 -7.91 19.80
CA LEU A 577 -42.00 -7.37 21.16
C LEU A 577 -43.42 -7.60 21.72
N ALA A 578 -44.41 -7.79 20.84
CA ALA A 578 -45.79 -8.10 21.21
C ALA A 578 -46.04 -9.60 21.51
N LEU A 579 -45.15 -10.48 21.05
CA LEU A 579 -45.26 -11.94 21.16
C LEU A 579 -44.26 -12.52 22.18
N GLU A 580 -43.04 -11.99 22.23
CA GLU A 580 -41.96 -12.46 23.12
C GLU A 580 -41.20 -11.25 23.72
N GLN A 581 -40.64 -11.41 24.92
CA GLN A 581 -39.77 -10.40 25.52
C GLN A 581 -38.35 -10.55 24.96
N PRO A 582 -37.83 -9.58 24.18
CA PRO A 582 -36.47 -9.68 23.64
C PRO A 582 -35.43 -9.54 24.75
N ASN A 583 -34.34 -10.30 24.64
CA ASN A 583 -33.23 -10.23 25.59
C ASN A 583 -32.35 -9.01 25.30
N ILE A 584 -32.69 -7.87 25.89
CA ILE A 584 -32.00 -6.58 25.68
C ILE A 584 -30.51 -6.68 26.02
N LYS A 585 -30.13 -7.43 27.07
CA LYS A 585 -28.73 -7.60 27.48
C LYS A 585 -27.88 -8.30 26.42
N ALA A 586 -28.46 -9.26 25.69
CA ALA A 586 -27.76 -9.93 24.60
C ALA A 586 -27.54 -8.99 23.42
N LEU A 587 -28.51 -8.12 23.12
CA LEU A 587 -28.41 -7.11 22.06
C LEU A 587 -27.40 -6.01 22.41
N GLU A 588 -27.36 -5.56 23.68
CA GLU A 588 -26.34 -4.65 24.19
C GLU A 588 -24.92 -5.24 24.06
N LEU A 589 -24.77 -6.53 24.36
CA LEU A 589 -23.49 -7.24 24.22
C LEU A 589 -23.05 -7.31 22.75
N LEU A 590 -23.95 -7.68 21.84
CA LEU A 590 -23.67 -7.67 20.40
C LEU A 590 -23.30 -6.28 19.90
N LEU A 591 -24.01 -5.24 20.34
CA LEU A 591 -23.68 -3.85 20.01
C LEU A 591 -22.30 -3.46 20.53
N SER A 592 -21.94 -3.88 21.76
CA SER A 592 -20.61 -3.61 22.32
C SER A 592 -19.50 -4.28 21.49
N HIS A 593 -19.71 -5.52 21.04
CA HIS A 593 -18.77 -6.21 20.16
C HIS A 593 -18.63 -5.53 18.80
N ALA A 594 -19.74 -5.06 18.21
CA ALA A 594 -19.70 -4.31 16.96
C ALA A 594 -18.97 -2.96 17.12
N LYS A 595 -19.19 -2.24 18.23
CA LYS A 595 -18.44 -1.01 18.56
C LYS A 595 -16.95 -1.28 18.67
N ASP A 596 -16.55 -2.34 19.36
CA ASP A 596 -15.15 -2.72 19.52
C ASP A 596 -14.51 -3.14 18.19
N HIS A 597 -15.25 -3.88 17.35
CA HIS A 597 -14.80 -4.24 16.01
C HIS A 597 -14.60 -2.99 15.15
N ARG A 598 -15.58 -2.08 15.13
CA ARG A 598 -15.50 -0.83 14.38
C ARG A 598 -14.34 0.05 14.86
N ARG A 599 -14.11 0.10 16.17
CA ARG A 599 -12.97 0.81 16.75
C ARG A 599 -11.64 0.20 16.31
N LYS A 600 -11.55 -1.14 16.26
CA LYS A 600 -10.37 -1.84 15.74
C LYS A 600 -10.10 -1.46 14.29
N GLU A 601 -11.12 -1.50 13.43
CA GLU A 601 -11.01 -1.07 12.03
C GLU A 601 -10.53 0.39 11.92
N GLN A 602 -11.15 1.31 12.67
CA GLN A 602 -10.75 2.72 12.67
C GLN A 602 -9.31 2.95 13.14
N ILE A 603 -8.80 2.15 14.09
CA ILE A 603 -7.39 2.20 14.50
C ILE A 603 -6.47 1.79 13.34
N SER A 604 -6.82 0.73 12.62
CA SER A 604 -6.05 0.26 11.46
C SER A 604 -6.14 1.22 10.27
N ASP A 605 -7.33 1.72 9.96
CA ASP A 605 -7.54 2.69 8.88
C ASP A 605 -6.78 3.99 9.17
N MET A 606 -6.77 4.44 10.42
CA MET A 606 -6.03 5.65 10.81
C MET A 606 -4.51 5.42 10.71
N HIS A 607 -3.99 4.25 11.09
CA HIS A 607 -2.58 3.91 10.88
C HIS A 607 -2.23 3.90 9.38
N TYR A 608 -3.13 3.39 8.54
CA TYR A 608 -2.96 3.44 7.09
C TYR A 608 -2.95 4.88 6.56
N LEU A 609 -3.89 5.74 6.97
CA LEU A 609 -3.91 7.16 6.61
C LEU A 609 -2.61 7.88 7.01
N GLU A 610 -2.14 7.64 8.24
CA GLU A 610 -0.89 8.20 8.74
C GLU A 610 0.32 7.74 7.91
N THR A 611 0.34 6.47 7.51
CA THR A 611 1.42 5.87 6.71
C THR A 611 1.43 6.43 5.29
N GLU A 612 0.25 6.56 4.67
CA GLU A 612 0.11 7.15 3.35
C GLU A 612 0.51 8.62 3.33
N LEU A 613 0.15 9.40 4.35
CA LEU A 613 0.48 10.82 4.42
C LEU A 613 1.99 11.09 4.42
N VAL A 614 2.82 10.20 4.97
CA VAL A 614 4.29 10.32 4.93
C VAL A 614 4.83 10.41 3.52
N LYS A 615 4.17 9.75 2.56
CA LYS A 615 4.62 9.71 1.16
C LYS A 615 4.56 11.07 0.48
N TYR A 616 3.79 12.03 1.02
CA TYR A 616 3.52 13.34 0.43
C TYR A 616 4.04 14.50 1.31
N PRO A 617 5.36 14.62 1.54
CA PRO A 617 5.92 15.66 2.42
C PRO A 617 5.79 17.08 1.86
N SER A 618 5.63 17.24 0.54
CA SER A 618 5.52 18.55 -0.14
C SER A 618 4.12 18.81 -0.69
N ALA A 619 3.08 18.17 -0.12
CA ALA A 619 1.70 18.48 -0.47
C ALA A 619 1.35 19.94 -0.08
N PRO A 620 0.42 20.59 -0.81
CA PRO A 620 0.01 21.96 -0.51
C PRO A 620 -0.56 22.08 0.91
N ALA A 621 -0.14 23.12 1.64
CA ALA A 621 -0.55 23.37 3.02
C ALA A 621 -2.08 23.42 3.18
N GLU A 622 -2.79 23.92 2.17
CA GLU A 622 -4.26 23.99 2.12
C GLU A 622 -4.94 22.62 2.26
N LEU A 623 -4.31 21.53 1.79
CA LEU A 623 -4.84 20.16 1.90
C LEU A 623 -4.24 19.40 3.09
N LEU A 624 -2.99 19.74 3.46
CA LEU A 624 -2.24 19.02 4.48
C LEU A 624 -2.60 19.44 5.91
N GLU A 625 -2.79 20.73 6.19
CA GLU A 625 -3.15 21.23 7.53
C GLU A 625 -4.52 20.70 8.02
N PRO A 626 -5.60 20.71 7.21
CA PRO A 626 -6.89 20.16 7.64
C PRO A 626 -6.84 18.67 7.96
N LEU A 627 -6.11 17.89 7.14
CA LEU A 627 -5.95 16.45 7.33
C LEU A 627 -5.12 16.14 8.59
N GLN A 628 -4.04 16.88 8.84
CA GLN A 628 -3.26 16.73 10.08
C GLN A 628 -4.07 17.13 11.33
N GLY A 629 -4.88 18.18 11.23
CA GLY A 629 -5.82 18.57 12.28
C GLY A 629 -6.84 17.48 12.58
N PHE A 630 -7.40 16.86 11.53
CA PHE A 630 -8.30 15.72 11.65
C PHE A 630 -7.62 14.51 12.31
N ILE A 631 -6.43 14.11 11.85
CA ILE A 631 -5.66 13.00 12.42
C ILE A 631 -5.42 13.25 13.92
N SER A 632 -4.96 14.44 14.28
CA SER A 632 -4.68 14.79 15.68
C SER A 632 -5.93 14.72 16.57
N GLN A 633 -7.10 15.08 16.03
CA GLN A 633 -8.37 14.98 16.74
C GLN A 633 -8.85 13.52 16.84
N ALA A 634 -8.80 12.79 15.73
CA ALA A 634 -9.12 11.35 15.66
C ALA A 634 -8.27 10.52 16.63
N GLN A 635 -6.97 10.84 16.76
CA GLN A 635 -6.08 10.23 17.73
C GLN A 635 -6.57 10.43 19.18
N LYS A 636 -7.03 11.63 19.52
CA LYS A 636 -7.60 11.93 20.85
C LYS A 636 -8.91 11.19 21.07
N ASP A 637 -9.80 11.21 20.10
CA ASP A 637 -11.11 10.56 20.20
C ASP A 637 -10.95 9.03 20.37
N LEU A 638 -10.05 8.40 19.60
CA LEU A 638 -9.74 6.97 19.74
C LEU A 638 -9.05 6.65 21.09
N ALA A 639 -8.21 7.55 21.60
CA ALA A 639 -7.57 7.40 22.91
C ALA A 639 -8.60 7.44 24.06
N GLU A 640 -9.64 8.28 23.91
CA GLU A 640 -10.80 8.39 24.81
C GLU A 640 -11.82 7.25 24.62
N GLY A 641 -11.69 6.45 23.57
CA GLY A 641 -12.59 5.34 23.27
C GLY A 641 -13.86 5.72 22.50
N LYS A 642 -13.88 6.90 21.90
CA LYS A 642 -14.95 7.36 21.01
C LYS A 642 -14.69 6.88 19.58
N LEU A 643 -15.77 6.65 18.85
CA LEU A 643 -15.72 6.35 17.42
C LEU A 643 -15.63 7.65 16.61
N ILE A 644 -14.90 7.58 15.51
CA ILE A 644 -14.74 8.70 14.58
C ILE A 644 -15.94 8.71 13.62
N THR A 645 -16.61 9.86 13.46
CA THR A 645 -17.80 9.99 12.61
C THR A 645 -17.46 10.32 11.15
N ASP A 646 -16.43 11.12 10.89
CA ASP A 646 -16.17 11.71 9.56
C ASP A 646 -14.95 11.09 8.86
N PHE A 647 -14.76 9.78 8.98
CA PHE A 647 -13.59 9.11 8.42
C PHE A 647 -13.54 9.20 6.87
N ASP A 648 -14.71 9.18 6.23
CA ASP A 648 -14.84 9.33 4.77
C ASP A 648 -14.32 10.68 4.27
N HIS A 649 -14.46 11.73 5.08
CA HIS A 649 -13.94 13.05 4.73
C HIS A 649 -12.41 13.07 4.70
N ALA A 650 -11.77 12.38 5.64
CA ALA A 650 -10.31 12.25 5.66
C ALA A 650 -9.77 11.49 4.44
N TRP A 651 -10.47 10.43 4.02
CA TRP A 651 -10.16 9.73 2.77
C TRP A 651 -10.31 10.62 1.55
N ALA A 652 -11.39 11.40 1.47
CA ALA A 652 -11.59 12.33 0.36
C ALA A 652 -10.49 13.40 0.28
N MET A 653 -10.00 13.91 1.42
CA MET A 653 -8.86 14.82 1.47
C MET A 653 -7.56 14.16 0.97
N LEU A 654 -7.27 12.93 1.42
CA LEU A 654 -6.10 12.18 0.98
C LEU A 654 -6.16 11.85 -0.52
N GLU A 655 -7.35 11.52 -1.03
CA GLU A 655 -7.57 11.31 -2.46
C GLU A 655 -7.38 12.60 -3.27
N GLY A 656 -7.76 13.75 -2.72
CA GLY A 656 -7.43 15.06 -3.29
C GLY A 656 -5.92 15.29 -3.43
N ILE A 657 -5.14 14.91 -2.42
CA ILE A 657 -3.66 14.99 -2.45
C ILE A 657 -3.09 14.03 -3.51
N ARG A 658 -3.62 12.80 -3.60
CA ARG A 658 -3.21 11.81 -4.62
C ARG A 658 -3.47 12.32 -6.03
N GLN A 659 -4.66 12.86 -6.28
CA GLN A 659 -5.03 13.41 -7.59
C GLN A 659 -4.18 14.62 -7.97
N ASP A 660 -3.84 15.51 -7.02
CA ASP A 660 -2.94 16.62 -7.31
C ASP A 660 -1.55 16.12 -7.72
N ASN A 661 -1.02 15.13 -6.98
CA ASN A 661 0.28 14.54 -7.30
C ASN A 661 0.27 13.78 -8.64
N GLU A 662 -0.81 13.05 -8.95
CA GLU A 662 -0.95 12.35 -10.23
C GLU A 662 -1.02 13.32 -11.41
N ARG A 663 -1.71 14.45 -11.26
CA ARG A 663 -1.75 15.53 -12.28
C ARG A 663 -0.35 16.09 -12.52
N ARG A 664 0.38 16.40 -11.45
CA ARG A 664 1.76 16.89 -11.51
C ARG A 664 2.69 15.90 -12.20
N SER A 665 2.67 14.65 -11.75
CA SER A 665 3.43 13.53 -12.33
C SER A 665 3.14 13.33 -13.82
N THR A 666 1.87 13.41 -14.23
CA THR A 666 1.47 13.29 -15.65
C THR A 666 1.96 14.48 -16.49
N SER A 667 1.98 15.69 -15.90
CA SER A 667 2.44 16.91 -16.58
C SER A 667 3.95 17.06 -16.67
N PHE A 668 4.70 16.28 -15.89
CA PHE A 668 6.16 16.41 -15.75
C PHE A 668 6.91 16.19 -17.07
N LEU A 669 6.64 15.08 -17.79
CA LEU A 669 7.35 14.76 -19.03
C LEU A 669 7.13 15.79 -20.14
N PRO A 670 5.89 16.22 -20.44
CA PRO A 670 5.65 17.29 -21.41
C PRO A 670 6.36 18.60 -21.07
N ARG A 671 6.36 18.98 -19.78
CA ARG A 671 7.05 20.20 -19.30
C ARG A 671 8.57 20.11 -19.46
N LEU A 672 9.15 18.95 -19.13
CA LEU A 672 10.58 18.70 -19.32
C LEU A 672 10.98 18.79 -20.80
N GLU A 673 10.20 18.21 -21.71
CA GLU A 673 10.45 18.31 -23.16
C GLU A 673 10.38 19.76 -23.65
N GLN A 674 9.40 20.53 -23.18
CA GLN A 674 9.29 21.95 -23.49
C GLN A 674 10.48 22.75 -22.96
N ALA A 675 10.90 22.49 -21.71
CA ALA A 675 12.03 23.17 -21.10
C ALA A 675 13.36 22.87 -21.82
N LEU A 676 13.57 21.62 -22.24
CA LEU A 676 14.73 21.23 -23.06
C LEU A 676 14.74 21.95 -24.41
N ALA A 677 13.60 22.05 -25.09
CA ALA A 677 13.49 22.78 -26.36
C ALA A 677 13.81 24.28 -26.21
N VAL A 678 13.32 24.93 -25.15
CA VAL A 678 13.63 26.34 -24.86
C VAL A 678 15.12 26.50 -24.52
N PHE A 679 15.70 25.55 -23.78
CA PHE A 679 17.12 25.59 -23.44
C PHE A 679 18.01 25.56 -24.69
N ASP A 680 17.69 24.76 -25.71
CA ASP A 680 18.47 24.69 -26.95
C ASP A 680 18.57 26.05 -27.68
N GLU A 681 17.53 26.89 -27.58
CA GLU A 681 17.55 28.25 -28.16
C GLU A 681 18.47 29.20 -27.38
N VAL A 682 18.43 29.09 -26.06
CA VAL A 682 19.04 30.04 -25.11
C VAL A 682 20.44 29.63 -24.66
N ALA A 683 20.84 28.37 -24.85
CA ALA A 683 22.15 27.81 -24.52
C ALA A 683 23.33 28.53 -25.20
N LYS A 684 23.06 29.33 -26.24
CA LYS A 684 24.05 30.18 -26.91
C LYS A 684 24.59 31.29 -26.01
N LEU A 685 23.86 31.66 -24.95
CA LEU A 685 24.32 32.58 -23.93
C LEU A 685 25.25 31.83 -22.96
N ASN A 686 26.56 32.07 -23.03
CA ASN A 686 27.56 31.51 -22.10
C ASN A 686 27.49 32.14 -20.70
N THR A 687 26.31 32.21 -20.09
CA THR A 687 26.09 32.73 -18.73
C THR A 687 26.17 31.62 -17.68
N GLU A 688 26.46 31.97 -16.43
CA GLU A 688 26.44 30.99 -15.33
C GLU A 688 25.03 30.42 -15.10
N GLU A 689 23.99 31.23 -15.33
CA GLU A 689 22.57 30.85 -15.26
C GLU A 689 22.22 29.79 -16.33
N ALA A 690 22.68 29.95 -17.58
CA ALA A 690 22.47 28.95 -18.64
C ALA A 690 23.19 27.63 -18.32
N ASN A 691 24.40 27.70 -17.80
CA ASN A 691 25.13 26.51 -17.34
C ASN A 691 24.42 25.81 -16.16
N ARG A 692 23.74 26.56 -15.30
CA ARG A 692 22.96 26.01 -14.18
C ARG A 692 21.68 25.34 -14.69
N ALA A 693 20.92 26.00 -15.56
CA ALA A 693 19.71 25.45 -16.17
C ALA A 693 20.02 24.16 -16.96
N GLY A 694 21.07 24.17 -17.79
CA GLY A 694 21.48 22.99 -18.55
C GLY A 694 21.86 21.79 -17.66
N ARG A 695 22.50 22.03 -16.51
CA ARG A 695 22.82 20.94 -15.56
C ARG A 695 21.57 20.31 -14.95
N ILE A 696 20.62 21.13 -14.53
CA ILE A 696 19.36 20.66 -13.95
C ILE A 696 18.60 19.87 -15.02
N LEU A 697 18.46 20.39 -16.23
CA LEU A 697 17.74 19.73 -17.31
C LEU A 697 18.40 18.43 -17.78
N ASN A 698 19.73 18.37 -17.87
CA ASN A 698 20.44 17.14 -18.20
C ASN A 698 20.24 16.07 -17.11
N HIS A 699 20.32 16.46 -15.83
CA HIS A 699 20.03 15.56 -14.71
C HIS A 699 18.58 15.04 -14.76
N LEU A 700 17.61 15.90 -15.03
CA LEU A 700 16.21 15.50 -15.20
C LEU A 700 16.01 14.57 -16.40
N ASN A 701 16.71 14.81 -17.51
CA ASN A 701 16.64 13.99 -18.72
C ASN A 701 17.25 12.60 -18.51
N ASP A 702 18.39 12.51 -17.82
CA ASP A 702 19.04 11.24 -17.48
C ASP A 702 18.15 10.32 -16.62
N HIS A 703 17.19 10.91 -15.89
CA HIS A 703 16.27 10.21 -15.01
C HIS A 703 14.83 10.09 -15.54
N ARG A 704 14.60 10.44 -16.82
CA ARG A 704 13.31 10.40 -17.50
C ARG A 704 12.58 9.06 -17.36
N ASP A 705 13.27 7.96 -17.66
CA ASP A 705 12.69 6.61 -17.67
C ASP A 705 12.50 6.03 -16.26
N THR A 706 13.20 6.58 -15.27
CA THR A 706 13.15 6.15 -13.87
C THR A 706 12.13 6.94 -13.05
N PHE A 707 11.61 8.06 -13.54
CA PHE A 707 10.69 8.95 -12.82
C PHE A 707 9.43 8.25 -12.29
N SER A 708 8.88 7.29 -13.05
CA SER A 708 7.69 6.52 -12.59
C SER A 708 7.99 5.51 -11.48
N LYS A 709 9.26 5.18 -11.27
CA LYS A 709 9.74 4.16 -10.30
C LYS A 709 10.29 4.77 -9.02
N THR A 710 10.51 6.08 -8.98
CA THR A 710 10.94 6.79 -7.78
C THR A 710 9.79 6.99 -6.80
N SER A 711 10.10 7.32 -5.55
CA SER A 711 9.08 7.66 -4.58
C SER A 711 8.40 8.99 -4.92
N VAL A 712 7.19 9.17 -4.41
CA VAL A 712 6.43 10.43 -4.54
C VAL A 712 7.22 11.63 -4.03
N ALA A 713 7.90 11.49 -2.89
CA ALA A 713 8.72 12.57 -2.35
C ALA A 713 9.86 12.97 -3.29
N MET A 714 10.45 12.01 -4.01
CA MET A 714 11.48 12.30 -5.00
C MET A 714 10.90 12.88 -6.29
N GLN A 715 9.73 12.41 -6.73
CA GLN A 715 9.00 13.02 -7.86
C GLN A 715 8.71 14.50 -7.60
N GLN A 716 8.23 14.85 -6.41
CA GLN A 716 7.99 16.24 -6.00
C GLN A 716 9.28 17.07 -5.99
N LYS A 717 10.42 16.50 -5.58
CA LYS A 717 11.72 17.17 -5.64
C LYS A 717 12.19 17.42 -7.07
N LEU A 718 12.03 16.43 -7.95
CA LEU A 718 12.36 16.56 -9.37
C LEU A 718 11.47 17.60 -10.05
N GLU A 719 10.19 17.62 -9.72
CA GLU A 719 9.25 18.66 -10.17
C GLU A 719 9.67 20.05 -9.69
N ALA A 720 10.02 20.21 -8.41
CA ALA A 720 10.51 21.49 -7.89
C ALA A 720 11.82 21.94 -8.59
N SER A 721 12.70 21.00 -8.95
CA SER A 721 13.89 21.33 -9.75
C SER A 721 13.56 21.69 -11.20
N LEU A 722 12.51 21.10 -11.78
CA LEU A 722 12.01 21.50 -13.10
C LEU A 722 11.43 22.91 -13.06
N GLU A 723 10.65 23.25 -12.02
CA GLU A 723 10.14 24.61 -11.79
C GLU A 723 11.29 25.62 -11.64
N GLU A 724 12.34 25.27 -10.91
CA GLU A 724 13.54 26.11 -10.81
C GLU A 724 14.20 26.31 -12.19
N ALA A 725 14.33 25.25 -12.99
CA ALA A 725 14.88 25.34 -14.34
C ALA A 725 14.00 26.20 -15.27
N GLU A 726 12.69 26.02 -15.25
CA GLU A 726 11.72 26.83 -16.00
C GLU A 726 11.83 28.32 -15.63
N GLY A 727 11.98 28.64 -14.33
CA GLY A 727 12.20 30.01 -13.86
C GLY A 727 13.50 30.62 -14.39
N LEU A 728 14.60 29.87 -14.36
CA LEU A 728 15.89 30.29 -14.93
C LEU A 728 15.80 30.48 -16.45
N LEU A 729 15.12 29.56 -17.16
CA LEU A 729 14.92 29.66 -18.61
C LEU A 729 14.11 30.89 -18.98
N SER A 730 13.04 31.22 -18.24
CA SER A 730 12.24 32.42 -18.47
C SER A 730 13.10 33.69 -18.36
N GLN A 731 13.96 33.77 -17.33
CA GLN A 731 14.88 34.91 -17.15
C GLN A 731 15.90 35.00 -18.28
N LEU A 732 16.48 33.86 -18.68
CA LEU A 732 17.44 33.82 -19.77
C LEU A 732 16.81 34.14 -21.13
N GLN A 733 15.56 33.73 -21.35
CA GLN A 733 14.80 34.05 -22.55
C GLN A 733 14.52 35.56 -22.64
N GLU A 734 14.13 36.20 -21.54
CA GLU A 734 14.01 37.67 -21.48
C GLU A 734 15.35 38.36 -21.79
N GLN A 735 16.47 37.84 -21.26
CA GLN A 735 17.81 38.36 -21.57
C GLN A 735 18.19 38.16 -23.05
N PHE A 736 17.84 37.02 -23.63
CA PHE A 736 18.07 36.70 -25.04
C PHE A 736 17.25 37.61 -25.97
N GLU A 737 15.98 37.83 -25.66
CA GLU A 737 15.11 38.74 -26.41
C GLU A 737 15.58 40.19 -26.28
N ALA A 738 16.01 40.63 -25.09
CA ALA A 738 16.57 41.96 -24.87
C ALA A 738 17.87 42.17 -25.66
N THR A 739 18.78 41.19 -25.66
CA THR A 739 20.02 41.26 -26.44
C THR A 739 19.77 41.25 -27.94
N LYS A 740 18.80 40.44 -28.42
CA LYS A 740 18.35 40.46 -29.82
C LYS A 740 17.73 41.80 -30.22
N ALA A 741 16.94 42.42 -29.35
CA ALA A 741 16.34 43.73 -29.58
C ALA A 741 17.39 44.85 -29.63
N ILE A 742 18.38 44.83 -28.74
CA ILE A 742 19.50 45.79 -28.74
C ILE A 742 20.37 45.62 -29.99
N ALA A 743 20.69 44.38 -30.38
CA ALA A 743 21.41 44.10 -31.62
C ALA A 743 20.60 44.59 -32.85
N GLY A 744 19.29 44.36 -32.87
CA GLY A 744 18.39 44.88 -33.90
C GLY A 744 18.37 46.41 -33.97
N GLN A 745 18.35 47.10 -32.82
CA GLN A 745 18.38 48.57 -32.74
C GLN A 745 19.73 49.17 -33.14
N LEU A 746 20.84 48.50 -32.84
CA LEU A 746 22.19 48.89 -33.26
C LEU A 746 22.36 48.78 -34.78
N VAL A 747 21.76 47.75 -35.39
CA VAL A 747 21.75 47.53 -36.84
C VAL A 747 20.78 48.48 -37.55
N SER A 748 19.59 48.74 -36.98
CA SER A 748 18.60 49.65 -37.60
C SER A 748 18.88 51.14 -37.35
N GLY A 749 19.68 51.48 -36.33
CA GLY A 749 19.87 52.85 -35.86
C GLY A 749 20.93 53.68 -36.60
N ASN A 750 21.67 53.11 -37.56
CA ASN A 750 22.81 53.79 -38.23
C ASN A 750 23.84 54.43 -37.27
N ILE A 751 23.87 54.04 -35.99
CA ILE A 751 24.78 54.61 -34.99
C ILE A 751 26.21 54.12 -35.25
N LEU A 752 26.37 52.87 -35.70
CA LEU A 752 27.65 52.31 -36.10
C LEU A 752 28.23 52.99 -37.35
N ASP A 753 27.38 53.38 -38.31
CA ASP A 753 27.75 54.11 -39.53
C ASP A 753 28.16 55.57 -39.25
N SER A 754 27.73 56.14 -38.13
CA SER A 754 28.10 57.49 -37.70
C SER A 754 29.41 57.57 -36.89
N LEU A 755 29.84 56.45 -36.29
CA LEU A 755 31.06 56.34 -35.48
C LEU A 755 32.26 55.86 -36.31
N PHE A 756 32.03 55.11 -37.38
CA PHE A 756 33.04 54.72 -38.36
C PHE A 756 32.79 55.47 -39.67
N GLY A 757 33.35 56.68 -39.80
CA GLY A 757 33.27 57.46 -41.04
C GLY A 757 33.73 56.69 -42.29
N PRO A 758 33.37 57.16 -43.50
CA PRO A 758 33.33 56.36 -44.73
C PRO A 758 34.75 55.93 -45.11
N SER A 759 35.12 54.73 -44.68
CA SER A 759 36.35 54.07 -45.06
C SER A 759 36.01 53.18 -46.25
N SER A 760 36.49 53.61 -47.41
CA SER A 760 36.59 52.77 -48.59
C SER A 760 37.49 51.58 -48.26
N VAL A 761 36.86 50.43 -48.09
CA VAL A 761 37.51 49.13 -48.10
C VAL A 761 36.75 48.30 -49.12
N ASP A 762 37.51 47.75 -50.07
CA ASP A 762 37.05 47.01 -51.23
C ASP A 762 36.05 45.89 -50.90
N GLU A 763 35.02 45.77 -51.74
CA GLU A 763 33.88 44.83 -51.64
C GLU A 763 34.24 43.34 -51.87
N GLU A 764 35.49 42.90 -51.71
CA GLU A 764 35.88 41.49 -51.94
C GLU A 764 36.45 40.77 -50.69
N SER A 765 36.16 41.25 -49.48
CA SER A 765 36.64 40.56 -48.26
C SER A 765 35.64 40.46 -47.11
N PHE A 766 34.36 40.80 -47.34
CA PHE A 766 33.32 40.79 -46.30
C PHE A 766 32.03 40.05 -46.71
N SER A 767 32.14 39.03 -47.56
CA SER A 767 31.02 38.14 -47.93
C SER A 767 31.15 36.74 -47.30
N LEU A 768 31.64 36.64 -46.05
CA LEU A 768 31.80 35.35 -45.37
C LEU A 768 31.02 35.18 -44.05
N PHE A 769 30.21 36.15 -43.60
CA PHE A 769 29.56 36.04 -42.28
C PHE A 769 28.13 36.62 -42.15
N LEU A 770 27.38 36.70 -43.25
CA LEU A 770 25.94 36.94 -43.23
C LEU A 770 25.26 36.05 -44.29
N GLU A 771 25.07 34.78 -43.96
CA GLU A 771 23.88 34.05 -44.41
C GLU A 771 22.95 34.00 -43.20
N GLU A 772 21.79 34.64 -43.34
CA GLU A 772 20.65 34.40 -42.47
C GLU A 772 20.44 32.89 -42.34
N PRO A 773 20.17 32.34 -41.14
CA PRO A 773 19.48 31.07 -41.09
C PRO A 773 18.05 31.36 -41.57
N GLU A 774 17.84 31.37 -42.89
CA GLU A 774 16.54 31.05 -43.43
C GLU A 774 16.10 29.74 -42.74
N ALA A 775 14.91 29.77 -42.15
CA ALA A 775 14.28 28.56 -41.60
C ALA A 775 14.49 27.40 -42.59
N PRO A 776 14.89 26.19 -42.16
CA PRO A 776 15.19 25.10 -43.09
C PRO A 776 13.94 24.79 -43.92
N GLN A 777 13.87 25.37 -45.11
CA GLN A 777 12.93 24.99 -46.12
C GLN A 777 13.40 23.61 -46.57
N ALA A 778 12.56 22.60 -46.39
CA ALA A 778 12.82 21.25 -46.90
C ALA A 778 13.02 21.34 -48.41
N GLN A 779 14.27 21.40 -48.86
CA GLN A 779 14.61 21.29 -50.27
C GLN A 779 14.36 19.84 -50.67
N GLY A 780 13.37 19.61 -51.53
CA GLY A 780 13.14 18.29 -52.12
C GLY A 780 14.38 17.87 -52.91
N ILE A 781 15.00 16.76 -52.51
CA ILE A 781 16.11 16.13 -53.22
C ILE A 781 15.56 15.34 -54.40
N ASP A 782 16.17 15.52 -55.57
CA ASP A 782 15.94 14.71 -56.77
C ASP A 782 17.30 14.56 -57.49
N VAL A 783 18.09 13.58 -57.05
CA VAL A 783 19.45 13.31 -57.55
C VAL A 783 19.40 12.08 -58.46
N ARG A 784 19.85 12.24 -59.71
CA ARG A 784 19.88 11.19 -60.72
C ARG A 784 21.30 10.65 -60.89
N SER A 785 21.42 9.33 -61.03
CA SER A 785 22.70 8.66 -61.31
C SER A 785 23.06 8.72 -62.80
N GLU A 786 24.28 8.30 -63.16
CA GLU A 786 24.67 8.06 -64.56
C GLU A 786 24.05 6.76 -65.14
N ILE A 787 23.41 5.94 -64.31
CA ILE A 787 22.81 4.65 -64.69
C ILE A 787 21.35 4.87 -65.11
N SER A 788 21.08 4.77 -66.41
CA SER A 788 19.73 4.99 -66.97
C SER A 788 18.70 4.03 -66.36
N GLU A 789 19.03 2.75 -66.20
CA GLU A 789 18.11 1.75 -65.67
C GLU A 789 17.77 1.96 -64.19
N LEU A 790 18.70 2.55 -63.41
CA LEU A 790 18.47 2.90 -62.00
C LEU A 790 17.52 4.10 -61.89
N ASN A 791 17.69 5.10 -62.75
CA ASN A 791 16.82 6.27 -62.77
C ASN A 791 15.40 5.91 -63.23
N ASP A 792 15.26 5.00 -64.20
CA ASP A 792 13.94 4.49 -64.63
C ASP A 792 13.24 3.72 -63.50
N TRP A 793 14.00 2.97 -62.70
CA TRP A 793 13.47 2.29 -61.50
C TRP A 793 13.03 3.28 -60.41
N LEU A 794 13.82 4.34 -60.17
CA LEU A 794 13.44 5.42 -59.24
C LEU A 794 12.17 6.13 -59.67
N ASP A 795 12.05 6.45 -60.97
CA ASP A 795 10.85 7.08 -61.54
C ASP A 795 9.62 6.15 -61.42
N SER A 796 9.79 4.83 -61.56
CA SER A 796 8.72 3.85 -61.35
C SER A 796 8.29 3.73 -59.88
N SER A 797 9.25 3.82 -58.95
CA SER A 797 9.00 3.75 -57.51
C SER A 797 8.32 5.03 -56.99
N ARG A 798 8.57 6.18 -57.63
CA ARG A 798 7.93 7.46 -57.34
C ARG A 798 6.44 7.51 -57.65
N LEU A 799 5.99 6.67 -58.58
CA LEU A 799 4.58 6.59 -58.96
C LEU A 799 3.77 5.67 -58.03
N GLU A 800 4.41 5.01 -57.06
CA GLU A 800 3.74 4.09 -56.15
C GLU A 800 3.11 4.79 -54.94
N PRO A 801 1.84 4.46 -54.62
CA PRO A 801 1.17 5.05 -53.47
C PRO A 801 1.84 4.58 -52.17
N GLY A 802 2.24 5.55 -51.34
CA GLY A 802 2.79 5.31 -50.01
C GLY A 802 4.31 5.37 -49.90
N ILE A 803 5.06 5.58 -50.99
CA ILE A 803 6.52 5.80 -50.93
C ILE A 803 6.80 7.30 -50.93
N LYS A 804 7.33 7.81 -49.81
CA LYS A 804 7.68 9.22 -49.63
C LYS A 804 9.09 9.55 -50.11
N ALA A 805 10.03 8.63 -49.95
CA ALA A 805 11.41 8.80 -50.42
C ALA A 805 12.05 7.46 -50.78
N VAL A 806 12.93 7.49 -51.78
CA VAL A 806 13.82 6.37 -52.16
C VAL A 806 15.22 6.92 -52.34
N LEU A 807 16.18 6.39 -51.59
CA LEU A 807 17.57 6.82 -51.62
C LEU A 807 18.48 5.62 -51.85
N VAL A 808 19.47 5.77 -52.69
CA VAL A 808 20.49 4.76 -52.99
C VAL A 808 21.84 5.36 -52.63
N PHE A 809 22.55 4.69 -51.72
CA PHE A 809 23.86 5.09 -51.25
C PHE A 809 24.94 4.13 -51.76
N GLU A 810 26.11 4.67 -52.08
CA GLU A 810 27.35 3.97 -52.36
C GLU A 810 28.39 4.37 -51.31
N ALA A 811 28.87 3.41 -50.52
CA ALA A 811 29.85 3.58 -49.45
C ALA A 811 29.56 4.79 -48.51
N GLY A 812 28.27 5.04 -48.23
CA GLY A 812 27.81 6.13 -47.36
C GLY A 812 27.59 7.49 -48.07
N SER A 813 27.82 7.57 -49.37
CA SER A 813 27.52 8.75 -50.21
C SER A 813 26.27 8.53 -51.05
N LEU A 814 25.44 9.56 -51.24
CA LEU A 814 24.19 9.43 -52.02
C LEU A 814 24.52 9.29 -53.52
N LEU A 815 24.18 8.15 -54.11
CA LEU A 815 24.34 7.85 -55.53
C LEU A 815 23.16 8.38 -56.35
N ALA A 816 21.93 8.11 -55.91
CA ALA A 816 20.71 8.61 -56.54
C ALA A 816 19.51 8.47 -55.60
N GLY A 817 18.51 9.31 -55.77
CA GLY A 817 17.27 9.20 -54.99
C GLY A 817 16.47 10.49 -54.96
N TYR A 818 15.26 10.37 -54.42
CA TYR A 818 14.37 11.49 -54.19
C TYR A 818 13.78 11.46 -52.77
N GLY A 819 13.55 12.64 -52.20
CA GLY A 819 12.92 12.79 -50.89
C GLY A 819 12.94 14.21 -50.34
N GLU A 820 12.00 14.55 -49.46
CA GLU A 820 11.95 15.85 -48.77
C GLU A 820 12.49 15.68 -47.34
N MET A 821 13.82 15.73 -47.15
CA MET A 821 14.47 15.59 -45.84
C MET A 821 15.88 16.15 -45.83
N ASP A 822 16.41 16.47 -44.65
CA ASP A 822 17.81 16.86 -44.50
C ASP A 822 18.75 15.65 -44.66
N MET A 823 19.47 15.61 -45.79
CA MET A 823 20.36 14.50 -46.15
C MET A 823 21.55 14.33 -45.22
N HIS A 824 22.09 15.42 -44.67
CA HIS A 824 23.32 15.34 -43.88
C HIS A 824 23.03 14.68 -42.53
N SER A 825 21.95 15.11 -41.88
CA SER A 825 21.50 14.53 -40.62
C SER A 825 21.01 13.09 -40.81
N PHE A 826 20.27 12.82 -41.89
CA PHE A 826 19.75 11.48 -42.17
C PHE A 826 20.86 10.47 -42.50
N SER A 827 21.82 10.84 -43.35
CA SER A 827 22.95 9.97 -43.70
C SER A 827 23.81 9.62 -42.49
N ASN A 828 24.06 10.59 -41.59
CA ASN A 828 24.81 10.35 -40.36
C ASN A 828 24.07 9.41 -39.40
N ALA A 829 22.76 9.62 -39.21
CA ALA A 829 21.95 8.75 -38.37
C ALA A 829 21.91 7.31 -38.92
N LEU A 830 21.85 7.15 -40.25
CA LEU A 830 21.80 5.86 -40.90
C LEU A 830 23.14 5.11 -40.82
N LEU A 831 24.26 5.82 -40.92
CA LEU A 831 25.60 5.28 -40.76
C LEU A 831 25.87 4.85 -39.31
N GLN A 832 25.40 5.63 -38.33
CA GLN A 832 25.51 5.26 -36.92
C GLN A 832 24.66 4.03 -36.58
N LEU A 833 23.43 3.97 -37.09
CA LEU A 833 22.56 2.81 -36.95
C LEU A 833 23.17 1.57 -37.65
N GLU A 834 23.89 1.74 -38.76
CA GLU A 834 24.63 0.65 -39.42
C GLU A 834 25.78 0.14 -38.55
N MET A 835 26.57 1.02 -37.92
CA MET A 835 27.63 0.64 -37.00
C MET A 835 27.10 -0.17 -35.81
N ASP A 836 26.05 0.33 -35.17
CA ASP A 836 25.42 -0.34 -34.02
C ASP A 836 24.88 -1.72 -34.41
N PHE A 837 24.26 -1.82 -35.58
CA PHE A 837 23.77 -3.08 -36.08
C PHE A 837 24.86 -4.04 -36.53
N HIS A 838 26.00 -3.55 -37.02
CA HIS A 838 27.14 -4.39 -37.35
C HIS A 838 27.78 -4.97 -36.09
N GLN A 839 28.00 -4.14 -35.07
CA GLN A 839 28.51 -4.57 -33.77
C GLN A 839 27.61 -5.62 -33.11
N LEU A 840 26.30 -5.39 -33.12
CA LEU A 840 25.31 -6.35 -32.59
C LEU A 840 25.29 -7.66 -33.42
N GLY A 841 25.53 -7.57 -34.73
CA GLY A 841 25.64 -8.74 -35.61
C GLY A 841 26.89 -9.59 -35.34
N GLU A 842 28.03 -8.96 -35.03
CA GLU A 842 29.27 -9.62 -34.63
C GLU A 842 29.13 -10.30 -33.27
N GLU A 843 28.54 -9.61 -32.29
CA GLU A 843 28.27 -10.16 -30.96
C GLU A 843 27.36 -11.41 -31.01
N LEU A 844 26.41 -11.44 -31.95
CA LEU A 844 25.49 -12.56 -32.14
C LEU A 844 25.96 -13.61 -33.16
N ASN A 845 27.13 -13.45 -33.80
CA ASN A 845 27.64 -14.32 -34.88
C ASN A 845 26.66 -14.50 -36.06
N LEU A 846 25.85 -13.49 -36.40
CA LEU A 846 24.78 -13.59 -37.40
C LEU A 846 25.20 -13.21 -38.85
N GLY A 847 26.46 -12.86 -39.09
CA GLY A 847 26.97 -12.48 -40.42
C GLY A 847 26.50 -11.10 -40.91
N THR A 848 26.87 -10.70 -42.13
CA THR A 848 26.54 -9.37 -42.67
C THR A 848 25.07 -9.24 -43.03
N LYS A 849 24.42 -8.19 -42.52
CA LYS A 849 22.98 -7.94 -42.66
C LYS A 849 22.60 -7.63 -44.11
N HIS A 850 21.42 -8.08 -44.53
CA HIS A 850 20.88 -7.85 -45.87
C HIS A 850 19.65 -6.93 -45.88
N LEU A 851 19.00 -6.70 -44.73
CA LEU A 851 17.77 -5.92 -44.60
C LEU A 851 17.57 -5.46 -43.14
N SER A 852 17.18 -4.20 -42.95
CA SER A 852 16.69 -3.65 -41.68
C SER A 852 15.39 -2.86 -41.93
N VAL A 853 14.51 -2.90 -40.94
CA VAL A 853 13.22 -2.19 -40.97
C VAL A 853 13.05 -1.49 -39.64
N VAL A 854 12.79 -0.19 -39.68
CA VAL A 854 12.50 0.66 -38.53
C VAL A 854 11.08 1.20 -38.70
N GLU A 855 10.16 0.72 -37.86
CA GLU A 855 8.78 1.17 -37.85
C GLU A 855 8.63 2.32 -36.84
N MET A 856 8.09 3.45 -37.31
CA MET A 856 7.73 4.61 -36.50
C MET A 856 6.23 4.86 -36.60
N ALA A 857 5.68 5.68 -35.70
CA ALA A 857 4.23 5.90 -35.59
C ALA A 857 3.55 6.40 -36.89
N MET A 858 4.27 7.16 -37.72
CA MET A 858 3.76 7.78 -38.95
C MET A 858 4.55 7.38 -40.20
N HIS A 859 5.72 6.75 -40.04
CA HIS A 859 6.63 6.41 -41.13
C HIS A 859 7.30 5.06 -40.90
N SER A 860 7.71 4.37 -41.95
CA SER A 860 8.60 3.22 -41.83
C SER A 860 9.80 3.40 -42.74
N VAL A 861 10.99 3.14 -42.20
CA VAL A 861 12.25 3.20 -42.92
C VAL A 861 12.72 1.78 -43.18
N ILE A 862 12.89 1.42 -44.44
CA ILE A 862 13.41 0.13 -44.87
C ILE A 862 14.79 0.39 -45.45
N SER A 863 15.82 -0.25 -44.91
CA SER A 863 17.16 -0.21 -45.49
C SER A 863 17.59 -1.61 -45.91
N ALA A 864 18.11 -1.75 -47.12
CA ALA A 864 18.51 -3.02 -47.69
C ALA A 864 19.78 -2.91 -48.52
N TRP A 865 20.64 -3.92 -48.43
CA TRP A 865 21.94 -3.91 -49.10
C TRP A 865 21.87 -4.70 -50.41
N ALA A 866 22.04 -4.01 -51.53
CA ALA A 866 22.10 -4.63 -52.86
C ALA A 866 23.47 -5.28 -53.11
N THR A 867 24.54 -4.66 -52.63
CA THR A 867 25.92 -5.19 -52.62
C THR A 867 26.59 -4.88 -51.27
N LYS A 868 27.88 -5.21 -51.10
CA LYS A 868 28.62 -4.84 -49.88
C LYS A 868 28.79 -3.32 -49.71
N GLU A 869 28.69 -2.58 -50.80
CA GLU A 869 28.98 -1.14 -50.82
C GLU A 869 27.74 -0.31 -51.19
N HIS A 870 26.65 -0.95 -51.65
CA HIS A 870 25.45 -0.26 -52.11
C HIS A 870 24.23 -0.57 -51.25
N GLN A 871 23.62 0.48 -50.70
CA GLN A 871 22.47 0.42 -49.81
C GLN A 871 21.29 1.18 -50.40
N VAL A 872 20.10 0.60 -50.31
CA VAL A 872 18.84 1.16 -50.79
C VAL A 872 17.95 1.40 -49.58
N VAL A 873 17.47 2.64 -49.44
CA VAL A 873 16.65 3.10 -48.33
C VAL A 873 15.30 3.57 -48.89
N LEU A 874 14.22 2.98 -48.39
CA LEU A 874 12.84 3.39 -48.69
C LEU A 874 12.20 3.98 -47.44
N ILE A 875 11.46 5.08 -47.62
CA ILE A 875 10.67 5.68 -46.55
C ILE A 875 9.21 5.68 -46.99
N THR A 876 8.36 5.05 -46.19
CA THR A 876 6.90 4.97 -46.40
C THR A 876 6.16 5.72 -45.30
N ASP A 877 4.99 6.29 -45.63
CA ASP A 877 4.05 6.93 -44.70
C ASP A 877 2.88 6.02 -44.29
N GLN A 878 2.81 4.80 -44.85
CA GLN A 878 1.77 3.82 -44.56
C GLN A 878 2.38 2.49 -44.12
N PRO A 879 2.40 2.18 -42.80
CA PRO A 879 2.93 0.92 -42.29
C PRO A 879 2.12 -0.30 -42.76
N THR A 880 0.87 -0.10 -43.21
CA THR A 880 0.00 -1.15 -43.76
C THR A 880 0.50 -1.73 -45.10
N LEU A 881 1.35 -1.01 -45.84
CA LEU A 881 1.92 -1.46 -47.12
C LEU A 881 3.31 -2.09 -47.00
N LEU A 882 3.86 -2.15 -45.78
CA LEU A 882 5.22 -2.59 -45.49
C LEU A 882 5.54 -3.97 -46.08
N ASN A 883 4.66 -4.96 -45.89
CA ASN A 883 4.88 -6.32 -46.39
C ASN A 883 4.94 -6.40 -47.92
N THR A 884 4.12 -5.60 -48.61
CA THR A 884 4.07 -5.53 -50.07
C THR A 884 5.35 -4.86 -50.60
N LEU A 885 5.78 -3.77 -49.98
CA LEU A 885 7.00 -3.04 -50.32
C LEU A 885 8.25 -3.88 -50.05
N LEU A 886 8.31 -4.62 -48.94
CA LEU A 886 9.41 -5.53 -48.63
C LEU A 886 9.52 -6.67 -49.64
N HIS A 887 8.40 -7.26 -50.05
CA HIS A 887 8.41 -8.33 -51.05
C HIS A 887 8.89 -7.81 -52.41
N LYS A 888 8.45 -6.61 -52.80
CA LYS A 888 8.88 -5.98 -54.05
C LYS A 888 10.34 -5.57 -54.03
N LEU A 889 10.78 -4.91 -52.95
CA LEU A 889 12.18 -4.54 -52.76
C LEU A 889 13.09 -5.77 -52.82
N ARG A 890 12.68 -6.92 -52.23
CA ARG A 890 13.45 -8.17 -52.38
C ARG A 890 13.58 -8.66 -53.82
N GLN A 891 12.55 -8.49 -54.65
CA GLN A 891 12.59 -8.84 -56.07
C GLN A 891 13.46 -7.86 -56.87
N ASP A 892 13.41 -6.57 -56.53
CA ASP A 892 14.14 -5.53 -57.23
C ASP A 892 15.61 -5.46 -56.80
N LEU A 893 15.96 -5.85 -55.57
CA LEU A 893 17.35 -5.97 -55.11
C LEU A 893 18.19 -6.88 -56.01
N THR A 894 17.61 -7.95 -56.56
CA THR A 894 18.31 -8.82 -57.52
C THR A 894 18.64 -8.11 -58.85
N LYS A 895 17.77 -7.20 -59.31
CA LYS A 895 18.00 -6.40 -60.52
C LYS A 895 18.96 -5.25 -60.26
N LEU A 896 18.77 -4.55 -59.13
CA LEU A 896 19.63 -3.46 -58.66
C LEU A 896 21.07 -3.94 -58.45
N ASN A 897 21.27 -5.13 -57.87
CA ASN A 897 22.60 -5.75 -57.75
C ASN A 897 23.26 -6.01 -59.11
N LEU A 898 22.50 -6.38 -60.14
CA LEU A 898 23.03 -6.60 -61.49
C LEU A 898 23.40 -5.28 -62.19
N TRP A 899 22.60 -4.22 -62.02
CA TRP A 899 22.90 -2.89 -62.56
C TRP A 899 24.10 -2.23 -61.86
N LEU A 900 24.14 -2.28 -60.53
CA LEU A 900 25.19 -1.67 -59.70
C LEU A 900 26.52 -2.43 -59.72
N ARG A 901 26.56 -3.70 -60.17
CA ARG A 901 27.82 -4.43 -60.39
C ARG A 901 28.49 -4.14 -61.72
N ASN A 902 27.71 -3.82 -62.75
CA ASN A 902 28.26 -3.56 -64.09
C ASN A 902 29.03 -2.23 -64.17
N THR A 903 28.80 -1.31 -63.23
CA THR A 903 29.52 -0.04 -63.09
C THR A 903 30.89 -0.18 -62.41
N ALA A 904 31.11 -1.23 -61.60
CA ALA A 904 32.40 -1.49 -60.94
C ALA A 904 33.47 -2.12 -61.86
N GLN A 905 33.16 -2.42 -63.13
CA GLN A 905 34.08 -3.00 -64.12
C GLN A 905 34.43 -2.07 -65.31
N THR A 906 33.96 -0.82 -65.29
CA THR A 906 34.36 0.27 -66.20
C THR A 906 35.02 1.36 -65.39
#